data_AF-A0A5J9T1Y4-F1
#
_entry.id   AF-A0A5J9T1Y4-F1
#
_cell.length_a   1.000
_cell.length_b   1.000
_cell.length_c   1.000
_cell.angle_alpha   90.00
_cell.angle_beta   90.00
_cell.angle_gamma   90.00
#
_symmetry.space_group_name_H-M   'P 1'
#
loop_
_entity.id
_entity.type
_entity.pdbx_description
1 polymer ?
#
loop_
_entity_poly.entity_id
_entity_poly.type
_entity_poly.pdbx_seq_one_letter_code
_entity_poly.pdbx_strand_id
1 'polypeptide(L)'
;LVPAFHLPTSRHAMAVAAPSVWSMSHKQFIEHLRRAGARPRDGEALHAWALKTGAVSHTPVSNSLITFYCSLSRPLLHAAFAVFTDIPDTTRDVASWNTLLNPLSRHCPLAALSHFRSLLSSSAADVLPSPHSFAAAFTAAARVPCASAGAAAHALACKLASSGGSNNVFVSTALLNMYCKLGMTFDARRVFDEMLFRNVVSWTAMVSGYAAGKCSEEAFDLFRLMLLECPLEKNEFVTTAVLSAVSVPSGLYMGVQVHGLAVKDGLVGFVSVENSLVTMYAKAEYMDAAQQVYVKSALVDMYAKCGCIGDAKDGFLQLYDVDDVVLWTAMIAGHVQNGEHEEAMMLYAKMDKEGIMPSNLTITSVLRACACLAALEPGKQLHAQIFKFGFGLGGSVGSALSTMYSKCGNLEDGMAVFRRMPDRDVIAWNSIISGFSQNGCGNGALDLFEEMKLEGTAPDYITFINVLCACSHMGLVDRGCIYFRSMTKDYGLTPRLDHYACMVDMLSRAGLLKEAKEFIESITIDHGTCLWRIVLGSCRSLRDFDVGAYAGERLMELGTEDSSAYILLSNIYASQRKWSDVERVRDLMRLRGVNKDPGCSWVELNSRVNVFVVGEQHQHPEAENISAELMRLAKHMKDEGYRQTSQFSFSEELIGTVNNETLGYFIGRIECCYGWIECVGIADRSAYDLKAHSEKSGVPLVAHEKFSKPREVEKPVIVPSKKDLGLAFKGNQKMVVEALEAMSEMEAMEMKAALESKGETSFKVCTLGKDVVITKKMVSISMEKKMEHQRVFTPSVIEPSFGIGRIIYCLFEHSFYTRPSKSEEELNVFRFPPLVAPIKCTVFPLVKNQEFDDAAKVIAKALTTAGISHIIDTTAISIGRRYARTDEIGVPFTVTVVSATSVTIRERDSKEQIRVGIDEVASVVKQLTEGQSTWADVSKTYPAHVGPQGDQE
;
A
#
# COMPACT_ATOMS: atom_id res chain seq x y z
N LEU A 1 -32.72 -44.38 -14.80
CA LEU A 1 -33.32 -43.31 -15.64
C LEU A 1 -32.31 -42.17 -15.77
N VAL A 2 -31.43 -42.25 -16.77
CA VAL A 2 -30.57 -41.17 -17.30
C VAL A 2 -30.44 -41.44 -18.81
N PRO A 3 -30.55 -40.43 -19.69
CA PRO A 3 -31.02 -40.61 -21.07
C PRO A 3 -29.95 -41.12 -22.02
N ALA A 4 -30.39 -41.87 -23.03
CA ALA A 4 -29.64 -42.17 -24.23
C ALA A 4 -29.39 -40.87 -25.02
N PHE A 5 -28.13 -40.58 -25.34
CA PHE A 5 -27.78 -39.63 -26.37
C PHE A 5 -26.99 -40.34 -27.47
N HIS A 6 -27.54 -40.24 -28.67
CA HIS A 6 -27.04 -40.82 -29.91
C HIS A 6 -25.60 -40.35 -30.23
N LEU A 7 -24.69 -41.30 -30.39
CA LEU A 7 -23.45 -41.12 -31.14
C LEU A 7 -23.73 -41.32 -32.63
N PRO A 8 -23.37 -40.37 -33.52
CA PRO A 8 -23.54 -40.56 -34.95
C PRO A 8 -22.52 -41.59 -35.46
N THR A 9 -23.06 -42.59 -36.14
CA THR A 9 -22.36 -43.59 -36.94
C THR A 9 -21.68 -42.94 -38.15
N SER A 10 -20.34 -42.98 -38.20
CA SER A 10 -19.63 -43.05 -39.48
C SER A 10 -18.35 -43.86 -39.33
N ARG A 11 -18.49 -45.19 -39.35
CA ARG A 11 -17.39 -46.08 -39.74
C ARG A 11 -17.28 -46.01 -41.26
N HIS A 12 -16.31 -45.24 -41.77
CA HIS A 12 -15.76 -45.49 -43.09
C HIS A 12 -14.37 -46.08 -42.92
N ALA A 13 -14.30 -47.37 -43.21
CA ALA A 13 -13.07 -48.09 -43.44
C ALA A 13 -12.36 -47.45 -44.63
N MET A 14 -11.12 -47.00 -44.42
CA MET A 14 -10.15 -46.85 -45.49
C MET A 14 -8.88 -47.58 -45.07
N ALA A 15 -8.69 -48.74 -45.67
CA ALA A 15 -7.37 -49.32 -45.87
C ALA A 15 -6.63 -48.42 -46.87
N VAL A 16 -5.63 -47.66 -46.41
CA VAL A 16 -4.63 -47.04 -47.27
C VAL A 16 -3.28 -47.07 -46.54
N ALA A 17 -2.27 -47.45 -47.31
CA ALA A 17 -0.89 -47.71 -46.95
C ALA A 17 -0.22 -46.66 -46.05
N ALA A 18 0.73 -47.14 -45.25
CA ALA A 18 1.63 -46.33 -44.44
C ALA A 18 2.39 -45.29 -45.27
N PRO A 19 2.53 -44.06 -44.74
CA PRO A 19 3.73 -43.26 -44.95
C PRO A 19 4.52 -43.17 -43.63
N SER A 20 5.76 -43.63 -43.71
CA SER A 20 6.86 -43.18 -42.85
C SER A 20 6.86 -41.66 -42.71
N VAL A 21 6.79 -41.14 -41.48
CA VAL A 21 7.71 -40.13 -40.88
C VAL A 21 7.27 -39.92 -39.43
N TRP A 22 8.05 -40.45 -38.49
CA TRP A 22 8.08 -39.95 -37.11
C TRP A 22 8.71 -38.54 -37.13
N SER A 23 7.93 -37.46 -36.99
CA SER A 23 8.50 -36.09 -36.93
C SER A 23 8.68 -35.55 -35.50
N MET A 24 8.05 -36.17 -34.51
CA MET A 24 8.22 -35.82 -33.09
C MET A 24 8.70 -37.04 -32.31
N SER A 25 9.87 -36.91 -31.69
CA SER A 25 10.36 -37.87 -30.70
C SER A 25 9.48 -37.84 -29.45
N HIS A 26 9.44 -38.94 -28.70
CA HIS A 26 8.72 -39.02 -27.41
C HIS A 26 9.13 -37.90 -26.43
N LYS A 27 10.40 -37.48 -26.45
CA LYS A 27 10.90 -36.33 -25.67
C LYS A 27 10.34 -34.99 -26.13
N GLN A 28 10.25 -34.77 -27.44
CA GLN A 28 9.62 -33.56 -28.01
C GLN A 28 8.12 -33.51 -27.71
N PHE A 29 7.45 -34.67 -27.72
CA PHE A 29 6.03 -34.78 -27.33
C PHE A 29 5.79 -34.39 -25.87
N ILE A 30 6.59 -34.93 -24.93
CA ILE A 30 6.52 -34.56 -23.52
C ILE A 30 6.84 -33.07 -23.29
N GLU A 31 7.82 -32.53 -24.02
CA GLU A 31 8.17 -31.11 -23.93
C GLU A 31 7.06 -30.20 -24.47
N HIS A 32 6.37 -30.59 -25.54
CA HIS A 32 5.18 -29.90 -26.03
C HIS A 32 4.02 -29.95 -25.02
N LEU A 33 3.80 -31.10 -24.39
CA LEU A 33 2.82 -31.25 -23.30
C LEU A 33 3.15 -30.38 -22.08
N ARG A 34 4.44 -30.25 -21.73
CA ARG A 34 4.90 -29.39 -20.63
C ARG A 34 4.72 -27.90 -20.97
N ARG A 35 4.99 -27.51 -22.22
CA ARG A 35 4.78 -26.13 -22.72
C ARG A 35 3.31 -25.76 -22.89
N ALA A 36 2.44 -26.74 -23.11
CA ALA A 36 1.00 -26.54 -23.25
C ALA A 36 0.30 -26.02 -21.98
N GLY A 37 1.01 -25.95 -20.83
CA GLY A 37 0.67 -25.08 -19.69
C GLY A 37 -0.83 -24.97 -19.38
N ALA A 38 -1.41 -26.03 -18.82
CA ALA A 38 -2.80 -26.08 -18.34
C ALA A 38 -3.92 -25.74 -19.37
N ARG A 39 -3.64 -25.67 -20.68
CA ARG A 39 -4.66 -25.40 -21.72
C ARG A 39 -5.26 -26.71 -22.27
N PRO A 40 -6.59 -26.94 -22.12
CA PRO A 40 -7.24 -28.16 -22.61
C PRO A 40 -7.13 -28.40 -24.13
N ARG A 41 -7.24 -27.32 -24.92
CA ARG A 41 -7.25 -27.39 -26.39
C ARG A 41 -5.95 -27.91 -26.98
N ASP A 42 -4.83 -27.58 -26.35
CA ASP A 42 -3.50 -28.02 -26.80
C ASP A 42 -3.31 -29.53 -26.52
N GLY A 43 -3.89 -30.03 -25.43
CA GLY A 43 -3.98 -31.47 -25.16
C GLY A 43 -4.84 -32.21 -26.18
N GLU A 44 -6.01 -31.66 -26.53
CA GLU A 44 -6.92 -32.23 -27.54
C GLU A 44 -6.27 -32.29 -28.93
N ALA A 45 -5.51 -31.26 -29.30
CA ALA A 45 -4.74 -31.23 -30.54
C ALA A 45 -3.64 -32.33 -30.55
N LEU A 46 -2.95 -32.53 -29.43
CA LEU A 46 -1.94 -33.58 -29.28
C LEU A 46 -2.53 -34.99 -29.23
N HIS A 47 -3.73 -35.17 -28.65
CA HIS A 47 -4.48 -36.43 -28.68
C HIS A 47 -4.96 -36.74 -30.11
N ALA A 48 -5.52 -35.76 -30.82
CA ALA A 48 -5.91 -35.92 -32.23
C ALA A 48 -4.71 -36.24 -33.13
N TRP A 49 -3.56 -35.62 -32.87
CA TRP A 49 -2.30 -35.96 -33.55
C TRP A 49 -1.86 -37.39 -33.25
N ALA A 50 -1.93 -37.83 -31.99
CA ALA A 50 -1.57 -39.19 -31.59
C ALA A 50 -2.46 -40.23 -32.28
N LEU A 51 -3.76 -39.96 -32.42
CA LEU A 51 -4.71 -40.81 -33.14
C LEU A 51 -4.36 -40.90 -34.63
N LYS A 52 -4.07 -39.77 -35.28
CA LYS A 52 -3.75 -39.70 -36.71
C LYS A 52 -2.43 -40.38 -37.08
N THR A 53 -1.47 -40.41 -36.16
CA THR A 53 -0.13 -40.98 -36.36
C THR A 53 0.00 -42.42 -35.87
N GLY A 54 -1.02 -42.97 -35.19
CA GLY A 54 -0.96 -44.28 -34.56
C GLY A 54 -0.12 -44.33 -33.27
N ALA A 55 0.37 -43.18 -32.79
CA ALA A 55 1.19 -43.07 -31.59
C ALA A 55 0.45 -43.44 -30.29
N VAL A 56 -0.89 -43.54 -30.31
CA VAL A 56 -1.70 -44.05 -29.19
C VAL A 56 -1.37 -45.50 -28.81
N SER A 57 -0.83 -46.27 -29.75
CA SER A 57 -0.34 -47.64 -29.50
C SER A 57 0.92 -47.70 -28.61
N HIS A 58 1.61 -46.56 -28.42
CA HIS A 58 2.78 -46.46 -27.56
C HIS A 58 2.36 -45.99 -26.15
N THR A 59 2.31 -46.92 -25.18
CA THR A 59 1.74 -46.67 -23.84
C THR A 59 2.29 -45.44 -23.11
N PRO A 60 3.59 -45.08 -23.16
CA PRO A 60 4.08 -43.85 -22.51
C PRO A 60 3.48 -42.54 -23.04
N VAL A 61 3.11 -42.49 -24.33
CA VAL A 61 2.50 -41.29 -24.95
C VAL A 61 1.08 -41.11 -24.44
N SER A 62 0.31 -42.19 -24.45
CA SER A 62 -1.07 -42.23 -23.94
C SER A 62 -1.13 -41.97 -22.43
N ASN A 63 -0.20 -42.53 -21.66
CA ASN A 63 -0.09 -42.30 -20.21
C ASN A 63 0.24 -40.84 -19.86
N SER A 64 1.06 -40.19 -20.68
CA SER A 64 1.39 -38.76 -20.54
C SER A 64 0.18 -37.87 -20.82
N LEU A 65 -0.62 -38.20 -21.84
CA LEU A 65 -1.88 -37.50 -22.15
C LEU A 65 -2.93 -37.69 -21.04
N ILE A 66 -3.11 -38.91 -20.54
CA ILE A 66 -4.01 -39.21 -19.41
C ILE A 66 -3.59 -38.38 -18.18
N THR A 67 -2.29 -38.40 -17.85
CA THR A 67 -1.75 -37.63 -16.72
C THR A 67 -1.97 -36.13 -16.90
N PHE A 68 -1.77 -35.60 -18.12
CA PHE A 68 -2.02 -34.20 -18.43
C PHE A 68 -3.46 -33.79 -18.18
N TYR A 69 -4.43 -34.51 -18.76
CA TYR A 69 -5.86 -34.21 -18.56
C TYR A 69 -6.31 -34.32 -17.10
N CYS A 70 -5.71 -35.24 -16.34
CA CYS A 70 -5.97 -35.40 -14.92
C CYS A 70 -5.27 -34.34 -14.03
N SER A 71 -4.22 -33.67 -14.53
CA SER A 71 -3.45 -32.64 -13.81
C SER A 71 -3.97 -31.21 -14.00
N LEU A 72 -4.98 -30.99 -14.84
CA LEU A 72 -5.61 -29.69 -15.06
C LEU A 72 -6.37 -29.21 -13.82
N SER A 73 -6.43 -27.90 -13.60
CA SER A 73 -7.17 -27.26 -12.47
C SER A 73 -8.64 -27.70 -12.38
N ARG A 74 -9.24 -28.08 -13.52
CA ARG A 74 -10.48 -28.86 -13.60
C ARG A 74 -10.18 -30.15 -14.38
N PRO A 75 -10.11 -31.33 -13.74
CA PRO A 75 -9.75 -32.57 -14.42
C PRO A 75 -10.76 -32.95 -15.51
N LEU A 76 -10.29 -33.11 -16.75
CA LEU A 76 -11.13 -33.54 -17.88
C LEU A 76 -11.16 -35.06 -17.98
N LEU A 77 -11.90 -35.69 -17.06
CA LEU A 77 -11.97 -37.15 -16.96
C LEU A 77 -12.50 -37.81 -18.25
N HIS A 78 -13.45 -37.17 -18.95
CA HIS A 78 -13.98 -37.69 -20.23
C HIS A 78 -12.90 -37.80 -21.32
N ALA A 79 -12.00 -36.81 -21.42
CA ALA A 79 -10.89 -36.85 -22.37
C ALA A 79 -9.85 -37.91 -21.97
N ALA A 80 -9.53 -38.02 -20.69
CA ALA A 80 -8.66 -39.07 -20.17
C ALA A 80 -9.21 -40.49 -20.43
N PHE A 81 -10.54 -40.67 -20.29
CA PHE A 81 -11.21 -41.93 -20.64
C PHE A 81 -11.11 -42.24 -22.14
N ALA A 82 -11.34 -41.24 -23.00
CA ALA A 82 -11.21 -41.42 -24.45
C ALA A 82 -9.81 -41.89 -24.84
N VAL A 83 -8.76 -41.23 -24.32
CA VAL A 83 -7.36 -41.64 -24.54
C VAL A 83 -7.14 -43.08 -24.09
N PHE A 84 -7.66 -43.48 -22.93
CA PHE A 84 -7.51 -44.84 -22.41
C PHE A 84 -8.23 -45.89 -23.26
N THR A 85 -9.45 -45.60 -23.73
CA THR A 85 -10.20 -46.49 -24.61
C THR A 85 -9.53 -46.67 -25.96
N ASP A 86 -8.81 -45.65 -26.43
CA ASP A 86 -8.09 -45.68 -27.70
C ASP A 86 -6.80 -46.54 -27.63
N ILE A 87 -6.29 -46.88 -26.42
CA ILE A 87 -5.17 -47.81 -26.24
C ILE A 87 -5.65 -49.24 -26.55
N PRO A 88 -5.00 -49.98 -27.48
CA PRO A 88 -5.35 -51.36 -27.77
C PRO A 88 -5.19 -52.28 -26.55
N ASP A 89 -6.18 -53.16 -26.31
CA ASP A 89 -6.20 -54.08 -25.15
C ASP A 89 -4.96 -54.97 -25.03
N THR A 90 -4.34 -55.34 -26.15
CA THR A 90 -3.11 -56.14 -26.22
C THR A 90 -1.85 -55.39 -25.76
N THR A 91 -1.90 -54.05 -25.70
CA THR A 91 -0.77 -53.18 -25.37
C THR A 91 -0.92 -52.50 -24.01
N ARG A 92 -2.09 -52.60 -23.35
CA ARG A 92 -2.34 -51.95 -22.05
C ARG A 92 -1.49 -52.56 -20.94
N ASP A 93 -0.50 -51.81 -20.49
CA ASP A 93 0.34 -52.16 -19.34
C ASP A 93 -0.27 -51.71 -18.00
N VAL A 94 0.28 -52.22 -16.88
CA VAL A 94 -0.17 -51.88 -15.52
C VAL A 94 -0.05 -50.38 -15.23
N ALA A 95 0.94 -49.71 -15.84
CA ALA A 95 1.13 -48.26 -15.70
C ALA A 95 -0.03 -47.48 -16.31
N SER A 96 -0.53 -47.89 -17.48
CA SER A 96 -1.68 -47.29 -18.15
C SER A 96 -2.93 -47.36 -17.29
N TRP A 97 -3.20 -48.53 -16.69
CA TRP A 97 -4.30 -48.69 -15.73
C TRP A 97 -4.13 -47.80 -14.50
N ASN A 98 -2.92 -47.71 -13.93
CA ASN A 98 -2.66 -46.89 -12.75
C ASN A 98 -2.80 -45.38 -13.00
N THR A 99 -2.38 -44.90 -14.18
CA THR A 99 -2.50 -43.47 -14.54
C THR A 99 -3.94 -43.00 -14.58
N LEU A 100 -4.88 -43.90 -14.89
CA LEU A 100 -6.31 -43.62 -14.86
C LEU A 100 -6.93 -43.89 -13.47
N LEU A 101 -6.56 -45.00 -12.82
CA LEU A 101 -7.14 -45.41 -11.52
C LEU A 101 -6.88 -44.39 -10.40
N ASN A 102 -5.70 -43.78 -10.35
CA ASN A 102 -5.33 -42.88 -9.26
C ASN A 102 -6.20 -41.59 -9.22
N PRO A 103 -6.38 -40.85 -10.33
CA PRO A 103 -7.35 -39.74 -10.40
C PRO A 103 -8.80 -40.19 -10.12
N LEU A 104 -9.23 -41.31 -10.70
CA LEU A 104 -10.60 -41.80 -10.51
C LEU A 104 -10.91 -42.19 -9.07
N SER A 105 -9.93 -42.72 -8.33
CA SER A 105 -10.13 -43.08 -6.92
C SER A 105 -10.54 -41.90 -6.02
N ARG A 106 -10.20 -40.66 -6.43
CA ARG A 106 -10.51 -39.43 -5.70
C ARG A 106 -11.81 -38.78 -6.17
N HIS A 107 -12.07 -38.79 -7.49
CA HIS A 107 -13.18 -38.05 -8.10
C HIS A 107 -14.40 -38.93 -8.47
N CYS A 108 -14.19 -40.20 -8.84
CA CYS A 108 -15.25 -41.12 -9.29
C CYS A 108 -15.01 -42.55 -8.74
N PRO A 109 -15.26 -42.80 -7.44
CA PRO A 109 -14.86 -44.04 -6.76
C PRO A 109 -15.47 -45.32 -7.36
N LEU A 110 -16.74 -45.28 -7.78
CA LEU A 110 -17.42 -46.42 -8.39
C LEU A 110 -16.82 -46.78 -9.76
N ALA A 111 -16.47 -45.78 -10.56
CA ALA A 111 -15.79 -45.98 -11.84
C ALA A 111 -14.41 -46.61 -11.60
N ALA A 112 -13.64 -46.10 -10.63
CA ALA A 112 -12.33 -46.65 -10.26
C ALA A 112 -12.41 -48.15 -9.91
N LEU A 113 -13.39 -48.57 -9.09
CA LEU A 113 -13.58 -49.97 -8.73
C LEU A 113 -14.01 -50.84 -9.93
N SER A 114 -14.82 -50.30 -10.83
CA SER A 114 -15.20 -51.01 -12.07
C SER A 114 -14.01 -51.23 -13.00
N HIS A 115 -13.12 -50.23 -13.13
CA HIS A 115 -11.90 -50.33 -13.92
C HIS A 115 -10.85 -51.24 -13.26
N PHE A 116 -10.77 -51.24 -11.93
CA PHE A 116 -9.95 -52.22 -11.20
C PHE A 116 -10.44 -53.64 -11.44
N ARG A 117 -11.76 -53.86 -11.47
CA ARG A 117 -12.34 -55.16 -11.85
C ARG A 117 -12.04 -55.53 -13.32
N SER A 118 -12.05 -54.55 -14.22
CA SER A 118 -11.69 -54.74 -15.63
C SER A 118 -10.22 -55.12 -15.81
N LEU A 119 -9.31 -54.54 -15.01
CA LEU A 119 -7.90 -54.91 -14.95
C LEU A 119 -7.74 -56.39 -14.57
N LEU A 120 -8.53 -56.88 -13.61
CA LEU A 120 -8.51 -58.28 -13.17
C LEU A 120 -9.07 -59.27 -14.20
N SER A 121 -9.95 -58.81 -15.09
CA SER A 121 -10.53 -59.62 -16.16
C SER A 121 -9.81 -59.48 -17.51
N SER A 122 -8.72 -58.70 -17.56
CA SER A 122 -7.94 -58.52 -18.79
C SER A 122 -7.30 -59.84 -19.21
N SER A 123 -7.43 -60.21 -20.49
CA SER A 123 -6.97 -61.49 -21.04
C SER A 123 -5.47 -61.54 -21.36
N ALA A 124 -4.71 -60.48 -21.05
CA ALA A 124 -3.27 -60.44 -21.24
C ALA A 124 -2.57 -61.13 -20.06
N ALA A 125 -1.90 -62.26 -20.32
CA ALA A 125 -1.37 -63.19 -19.33
C ALA A 125 -0.35 -62.61 -18.32
N ASP A 126 0.16 -61.39 -18.54
CA ASP A 126 1.24 -60.78 -17.73
C ASP A 126 0.83 -59.48 -16.99
N VAL A 127 -0.43 -59.03 -17.06
CA VAL A 127 -0.86 -57.76 -16.45
C VAL A 127 -1.46 -58.00 -15.06
N LEU A 128 -0.60 -58.19 -14.06
CA LEU A 128 -1.00 -58.31 -12.66
C LEU A 128 -1.16 -56.92 -11.99
N PRO A 129 -2.14 -56.74 -11.08
CA PRO A 129 -2.25 -55.51 -10.31
C PRO A 129 -0.99 -55.23 -9.49
N SER A 130 -0.51 -54.00 -9.58
CA SER A 130 0.63 -53.51 -8.80
C SER A 130 0.19 -53.01 -7.41
N PRO A 131 1.13 -52.77 -6.48
CA PRO A 131 0.86 -52.07 -5.22
C PRO A 131 0.08 -50.76 -5.37
N HIS A 132 0.36 -49.98 -6.43
CA HIS A 132 -0.33 -48.73 -6.73
C HIS A 132 -1.78 -48.96 -7.19
N SER A 133 -2.04 -50.06 -7.89
CA SER A 133 -3.38 -50.47 -8.34
C SER A 133 -4.26 -50.79 -7.12
N PHE A 134 -3.72 -51.55 -6.16
CA PHE A 134 -4.40 -51.87 -4.90
C PHE A 134 -4.62 -50.62 -4.03
N ALA A 135 -3.63 -49.75 -3.89
CA ALA A 135 -3.77 -48.51 -3.12
C ALA A 135 -4.88 -47.59 -3.70
N ALA A 136 -4.98 -47.47 -5.02
CA ALA A 136 -6.06 -46.74 -5.68
C ALA A 136 -7.42 -47.41 -5.47
N ALA A 137 -7.49 -48.75 -5.52
CA ALA A 137 -8.72 -49.49 -5.26
C ALA A 137 -9.20 -49.32 -3.81
N PHE A 138 -8.31 -49.40 -2.82
CA PHE A 138 -8.64 -49.15 -1.42
C PHE A 138 -9.05 -47.70 -1.16
N THR A 139 -8.39 -46.74 -1.80
CA THR A 139 -8.74 -45.31 -1.74
C THR A 139 -10.14 -45.03 -2.32
N ALA A 140 -10.53 -45.75 -3.38
CA ALA A 140 -11.87 -45.69 -3.94
C ALA A 140 -12.90 -46.39 -3.02
N ALA A 141 -12.60 -47.60 -2.54
CA ALA A 141 -13.47 -48.36 -1.66
C ALA A 141 -13.77 -47.62 -0.34
N ALA A 142 -12.80 -46.87 0.20
CA ALA A 142 -12.97 -46.05 1.39
C ALA A 142 -14.02 -44.93 1.25
N ARG A 143 -14.43 -44.59 0.02
CA ARG A 143 -15.42 -43.54 -0.28
C ARG A 143 -16.74 -44.11 -0.79
N VAL A 144 -16.86 -45.43 -0.88
CA VAL A 144 -18.09 -46.11 -1.29
C VAL A 144 -18.73 -46.71 -0.04
N PRO A 145 -20.05 -46.54 0.19
CA PRO A 145 -20.74 -47.06 1.37
C PRO A 145 -20.89 -48.60 1.38
N CYS A 146 -20.07 -49.34 0.62
CA CYS A 146 -20.15 -50.79 0.49
C CYS A 146 -18.82 -51.45 0.82
N ALA A 147 -18.72 -52.03 2.03
CA ALA A 147 -17.51 -52.70 2.51
C ALA A 147 -17.14 -53.96 1.70
N SER A 148 -18.09 -54.56 0.98
CA SER A 148 -17.88 -55.80 0.21
C SER A 148 -16.83 -55.65 -0.90
N ALA A 149 -16.77 -54.49 -1.55
CA ALA A 149 -15.79 -54.22 -2.61
C ALA A 149 -14.36 -54.08 -2.06
N GLY A 150 -14.22 -53.42 -0.91
CA GLY A 150 -12.94 -53.29 -0.20
C GLY A 150 -12.44 -54.64 0.33
N ALA A 151 -13.32 -55.44 0.93
CA ALA A 151 -13.01 -56.78 1.42
C ALA A 151 -12.63 -57.76 0.30
N ALA A 152 -13.30 -57.69 -0.85
CA ALA A 152 -12.95 -58.49 -2.02
C ALA A 152 -11.57 -58.10 -2.59
N ALA A 153 -11.26 -56.81 -2.65
CA ALA A 153 -9.95 -56.32 -3.05
C ALA A 153 -8.84 -56.73 -2.05
N HIS A 154 -9.15 -56.74 -0.75
CA HIS A 154 -8.23 -57.20 0.30
C HIS A 154 -7.96 -58.71 0.18
N ALA A 155 -8.99 -59.55 0.06
CA ALA A 155 -8.83 -61.00 -0.12
C ALA A 155 -8.01 -61.35 -1.37
N LEU A 156 -8.13 -60.53 -2.42
CA LEU A 156 -7.35 -60.67 -3.65
C LEU A 156 -5.89 -60.24 -3.47
N ALA A 157 -5.63 -59.16 -2.75
CA ALA A 157 -4.29 -58.72 -2.39
C ALA A 157 -3.54 -59.80 -1.59
N CYS A 158 -4.23 -60.51 -0.69
CA CYS A 158 -3.65 -61.63 0.06
C CYS A 158 -3.39 -62.88 -0.80
N LYS A 159 -4.25 -63.15 -1.81
CA LYS A 159 -4.09 -64.31 -2.71
C LYS A 159 -2.94 -64.16 -3.71
N LEU A 160 -2.65 -62.95 -4.18
CA LEU A 160 -1.66 -62.67 -5.23
C LEU A 160 -0.25 -62.44 -4.66
N ALA A 161 0.21 -63.34 -3.76
CA ALA A 161 1.41 -63.20 -2.91
C ALA A 161 2.72 -62.74 -3.62
N SER A 162 2.82 -62.83 -4.95
CA SER A 162 3.92 -62.29 -5.76
C SER A 162 3.97 -60.75 -5.85
N SER A 163 2.94 -60.01 -5.40
CA SER A 163 2.87 -58.54 -5.46
C SER A 163 2.71 -57.82 -4.10
N GLY A 164 3.01 -58.49 -2.98
CA GLY A 164 3.29 -57.84 -1.68
C GLY A 164 2.11 -57.74 -0.71
N GLY A 165 1.31 -58.81 -0.58
CA GLY A 165 0.07 -58.86 0.21
C GLY A 165 0.16 -58.81 1.75
N SER A 166 1.31 -58.44 2.33
CA SER A 166 1.45 -58.13 3.77
C SER A 166 2.76 -57.40 4.08
N ASN A 167 3.79 -57.61 3.24
CA ASN A 167 5.11 -56.99 3.41
C ASN A 167 5.25 -55.58 2.82
N ASN A 168 4.27 -55.08 2.06
CA ASN A 168 4.35 -53.75 1.46
C ASN A 168 3.65 -52.70 2.33
N VAL A 169 4.43 -51.95 3.10
CA VAL A 169 3.96 -50.89 4.03
C VAL A 169 3.01 -49.91 3.36
N PHE A 170 3.22 -49.58 2.08
CA PHE A 170 2.37 -48.66 1.32
C PHE A 170 0.96 -49.21 1.08
N VAL A 171 0.85 -50.50 0.71
CA VAL A 171 -0.43 -51.17 0.47
C VAL A 171 -1.16 -51.42 1.78
N SER A 172 -0.45 -51.88 2.81
CA SER A 172 -1.01 -52.12 4.14
C SER A 172 -1.52 -50.83 4.78
N THR A 173 -0.84 -49.69 4.59
CA THR A 173 -1.31 -48.37 5.07
C THR A 173 -2.57 -47.89 4.32
N ALA A 174 -2.65 -48.13 3.00
CA ALA A 174 -3.85 -47.80 2.22
C ALA A 174 -5.06 -48.67 2.61
N LEU A 175 -4.82 -49.96 2.88
CA LEU A 175 -5.81 -50.90 3.39
C LEU A 175 -6.30 -50.52 4.79
N LEU A 176 -5.38 -50.15 5.67
CA LEU A 176 -5.66 -49.63 7.02
C LEU A 176 -6.59 -48.42 6.97
N ASN A 177 -6.24 -47.39 6.17
CA ASN A 177 -7.04 -46.17 6.01
C ASN A 177 -8.44 -46.48 5.45
N MET A 178 -8.57 -47.49 4.58
CA MET A 178 -9.85 -47.93 4.04
C MET A 178 -10.75 -48.52 5.14
N TYR A 179 -10.24 -49.46 5.94
CA TYR A 179 -11.02 -50.03 7.04
C TYR A 179 -11.37 -48.99 8.12
N CYS A 180 -10.44 -48.08 8.46
CA CYS A 180 -10.69 -46.99 9.38
C CYS A 180 -11.83 -46.07 8.89
N LYS A 181 -11.85 -45.69 7.60
CA LYS A 181 -12.89 -44.83 7.02
C LYS A 181 -14.25 -45.52 6.89
N LEU A 182 -14.28 -46.84 6.77
CA LEU A 182 -15.51 -47.63 6.80
C LEU A 182 -16.01 -47.92 8.23
N GLY A 183 -15.31 -47.44 9.26
CA GLY A 183 -15.67 -47.67 10.67
C GLY A 183 -15.36 -49.08 11.17
N MET A 184 -14.63 -49.90 10.41
CA MET A 184 -14.26 -51.28 10.75
C MET A 184 -12.93 -51.30 11.52
N THR A 185 -12.93 -50.73 12.72
CA THR A 185 -11.71 -50.53 13.53
C THR A 185 -11.04 -51.84 13.98
N PHE A 186 -11.83 -52.91 14.18
CA PHE A 186 -11.30 -54.23 14.53
C PHE A 186 -10.48 -54.86 13.39
N ASP A 187 -11.00 -54.82 12.17
CA ASP A 187 -10.29 -55.33 10.99
C ASP A 187 -9.09 -54.44 10.63
N ALA A 188 -9.21 -53.12 10.82
CA ALA A 188 -8.07 -52.21 10.72
C ALA A 188 -6.95 -52.57 11.72
N ARG A 189 -7.30 -52.88 12.97
CA ARG A 189 -6.32 -53.26 14.00
C ARG A 189 -5.59 -54.56 13.64
N ARG A 190 -6.31 -55.56 13.13
CA ARG A 190 -5.69 -56.82 12.66
C ARG A 190 -4.68 -56.58 11.55
N VAL A 191 -5.03 -55.76 10.56
CA VAL A 191 -4.10 -55.38 9.48
C VAL A 191 -2.88 -54.68 10.06
N PHE A 192 -3.06 -53.78 11.03
CA PHE A 192 -1.95 -53.08 11.69
C PHE A 192 -1.01 -54.01 12.49
N ASP A 193 -1.58 -54.99 13.19
CA ASP A 193 -0.82 -55.95 13.99
C ASP A 193 -0.04 -56.95 13.09
N GLU A 194 -0.57 -57.27 11.90
CA GLU A 194 0.07 -58.13 10.89
C GLU A 194 1.20 -57.44 10.08
N MET A 195 1.34 -56.11 10.15
CA MET A 195 2.39 -55.36 9.44
C MET A 195 3.79 -55.63 10.03
N LEU A 196 4.73 -56.11 9.20
CA LEU A 196 6.13 -56.36 9.60
C LEU A 196 6.93 -55.07 9.91
N PHE A 197 6.64 -54.00 9.18
CA PHE A 197 7.28 -52.69 9.34
C PHE A 197 6.21 -51.60 9.42
N ARG A 198 6.25 -50.83 10.51
CA ARG A 198 5.34 -49.71 10.77
C ARG A 198 6.14 -48.42 10.71
N ASN A 199 5.61 -47.43 10.01
CA ASN A 199 6.16 -46.07 9.94
C ASN A 199 5.16 -45.07 10.53
N VAL A 200 5.58 -43.82 10.72
CA VAL A 200 4.69 -42.76 11.25
C VAL A 200 3.33 -42.72 10.57
N VAL A 201 3.28 -42.86 9.25
CA VAL A 201 2.04 -42.78 8.48
C VAL A 201 1.07 -43.91 8.87
N SER A 202 1.57 -45.13 9.07
CA SER A 202 0.76 -46.26 9.53
C SER A 202 0.27 -46.09 10.98
N TRP A 203 1.11 -45.55 11.88
CA TRP A 203 0.72 -45.22 13.25
C TRP A 203 -0.34 -44.11 13.29
N THR A 204 -0.12 -43.00 12.59
CA THR A 204 -1.07 -41.89 12.48
C THR A 204 -2.40 -42.34 11.89
N ALA A 205 -2.39 -43.18 10.86
CA ALA A 205 -3.61 -43.70 10.25
C ALA A 205 -4.44 -44.54 11.23
N MET A 206 -3.80 -45.40 12.04
CA MET A 206 -4.51 -46.20 13.02
C MET A 206 -5.05 -45.36 14.19
N VAL A 207 -4.25 -44.43 14.71
CA VAL A 207 -4.69 -43.48 15.76
C VAL A 207 -5.87 -42.64 15.28
N SER A 208 -5.80 -42.14 14.04
CA SER A 208 -6.92 -41.40 13.41
C SER A 208 -8.16 -42.27 13.22
N GLY A 209 -7.97 -43.56 12.92
CA GLY A 209 -9.05 -44.53 12.81
C GLY A 209 -9.78 -44.76 14.13
N TYR A 210 -9.05 -44.93 15.23
CA TYR A 210 -9.65 -45.00 16.56
C TYR A 210 -10.32 -43.67 16.97
N ALA A 211 -9.71 -42.52 16.61
CA ALA A 211 -10.31 -41.21 16.83
C ALA A 211 -11.68 -41.07 16.14
N ALA A 212 -11.77 -41.46 14.85
CA ALA A 212 -13.01 -41.45 14.09
C ALA A 212 -14.05 -42.45 14.64
N GLY A 213 -13.59 -43.59 15.18
CA GLY A 213 -14.40 -44.58 15.86
C GLY A 213 -14.84 -44.20 17.28
N LYS A 214 -14.42 -43.03 17.79
CA LYS A 214 -14.66 -42.57 19.18
C LYS A 214 -14.08 -43.51 20.27
N CYS A 215 -13.03 -44.26 19.93
CA CYS A 215 -12.30 -45.17 20.83
C CYS A 215 -11.10 -44.43 21.43
N SER A 216 -11.32 -43.60 22.45
CA SER A 216 -10.29 -42.69 22.99
C SER A 216 -9.18 -43.41 23.76
N GLU A 217 -9.51 -44.47 24.51
CA GLU A 217 -8.52 -45.22 25.30
C GLU A 217 -7.60 -46.03 24.37
N GLU A 218 -8.17 -46.72 23.40
CA GLU A 218 -7.42 -47.52 22.43
C GLU A 218 -6.52 -46.66 21.53
N ALA A 219 -6.96 -45.44 21.18
CA ALA A 219 -6.13 -44.47 20.46
C ALA A 219 -4.92 -44.03 21.30
N PHE A 220 -5.13 -43.76 22.59
CA PHE A 220 -4.08 -43.29 23.49
C PHE A 220 -3.08 -44.39 23.86
N ASP A 221 -3.56 -45.61 24.10
CA ASP A 221 -2.70 -46.78 24.35
C ASP A 221 -1.84 -47.11 23.13
N LEU A 222 -2.40 -47.00 21.92
CA LEU A 222 -1.63 -47.18 20.69
C LEU A 222 -0.58 -46.07 20.51
N PHE A 223 -0.91 -44.82 20.86
CA PHE A 223 0.04 -43.71 20.84
C PHE A 223 1.18 -43.95 21.85
N ARG A 224 0.89 -44.45 23.05
CA ARG A 224 1.93 -44.83 24.02
C ARG A 224 2.82 -45.94 23.51
N LEU A 225 2.25 -46.95 22.84
CA LEU A 225 3.02 -48.03 22.23
C LEU A 225 3.96 -47.49 21.14
N MET A 226 3.48 -46.56 20.29
CA MET A 226 4.31 -45.88 19.30
C MET A 226 5.49 -45.15 19.94
N LEU A 227 5.27 -44.46 21.07
CA LEU A 227 6.33 -43.75 21.77
C LEU A 227 7.41 -44.68 22.35
N LEU A 228 7.05 -45.93 22.65
CA LEU A 228 8.00 -46.96 23.11
C LEU A 228 8.78 -47.58 21.93
N GLU A 229 8.13 -47.82 20.80
CA GLU A 229 8.76 -48.47 19.64
C GLU A 229 9.54 -47.49 18.74
N CYS A 230 9.11 -46.23 18.62
CA CYS A 230 9.66 -45.24 17.69
C CYS A 230 9.68 -43.80 18.27
N PRO A 231 10.49 -43.51 19.30
CA PRO A 231 10.46 -42.22 20.03
C PRO A 231 10.91 -41.00 19.22
N LEU A 232 11.64 -41.17 18.11
CA LEU A 232 12.20 -40.07 17.31
C LEU A 232 11.29 -39.61 16.16
N GLU A 233 10.17 -40.27 15.89
CA GLU A 233 9.32 -39.97 14.74
C GLU A 233 8.00 -39.25 15.09
N LYS A 234 7.98 -38.49 16.19
CA LYS A 234 6.81 -37.69 16.58
C LYS A 234 6.69 -36.47 15.65
N ASN A 235 5.50 -36.26 15.10
CA ASN A 235 5.23 -35.13 14.20
C ASN A 235 3.87 -34.48 14.49
N GLU A 236 3.59 -33.36 13.82
CA GLU A 236 2.33 -32.61 14.00
C GLU A 236 1.09 -33.48 13.73
N PHE A 237 1.16 -34.42 12.78
CA PHE A 237 0.03 -35.22 12.31
C PHE A 237 -0.42 -36.29 13.31
N VAL A 238 0.52 -37.00 13.96
CA VAL A 238 0.16 -37.99 14.99
C VAL A 238 -0.33 -37.32 16.27
N THR A 239 0.26 -36.19 16.64
CA THR A 239 -0.13 -35.41 17.81
C THR A 239 -1.53 -34.82 17.64
N THR A 240 -1.85 -34.27 16.46
CA THR A 240 -3.22 -33.82 16.15
C THR A 240 -4.22 -34.98 16.14
N ALA A 241 -3.87 -36.13 15.57
CA ALA A 241 -4.74 -37.30 15.55
C ALA A 241 -5.10 -37.81 16.95
N VAL A 242 -4.12 -37.95 17.86
CA VAL A 242 -4.38 -38.40 19.24
C VAL A 242 -5.15 -37.34 20.04
N LEU A 243 -4.86 -36.04 19.85
CA LEU A 243 -5.61 -34.95 20.48
C LEU A 243 -7.08 -34.95 20.05
N SER A 244 -7.35 -35.20 18.77
CA SER A 244 -8.72 -35.38 18.27
C SER A 244 -9.41 -36.60 18.87
N ALA A 245 -8.69 -37.68 19.15
CA ALA A 245 -9.25 -38.90 19.75
C ALA A 245 -9.65 -38.68 21.22
N VAL A 246 -8.83 -37.95 21.96
CA VAL A 246 -9.04 -37.65 23.40
C VAL A 246 -9.89 -36.38 23.62
N SER A 247 -10.43 -35.79 22.55
CA SER A 247 -11.37 -34.65 22.58
C SER A 247 -12.79 -35.07 23.03
N VAL A 248 -12.85 -35.80 24.13
CA VAL A 248 -14.06 -36.27 24.83
C VAL A 248 -13.88 -35.98 26.33
N PRO A 249 -14.97 -35.71 27.09
CA PRO A 249 -14.85 -35.36 28.52
C PRO A 249 -14.07 -36.38 29.36
N SER A 250 -14.22 -37.68 29.06
CA SER A 250 -13.48 -38.77 29.71
C SER A 250 -11.99 -38.86 29.33
N GLY A 251 -11.59 -38.22 28.23
CA GLY A 251 -10.22 -38.26 27.67
C GLY A 251 -9.33 -37.12 28.15
N LEU A 252 -9.83 -36.19 28.97
CA LEU A 252 -9.09 -34.98 29.37
C LEU A 252 -7.74 -35.29 30.03
N TYR A 253 -7.69 -36.26 30.93
CA TYR A 253 -6.46 -36.64 31.61
C TYR A 253 -5.38 -37.13 30.62
N MET A 254 -5.79 -37.85 29.58
CA MET A 254 -4.92 -38.30 28.51
C MET A 254 -4.49 -37.13 27.62
N GLY A 255 -5.42 -36.22 27.29
CA GLY A 255 -5.16 -35.00 26.52
C GLY A 255 -4.16 -34.06 27.17
N VAL A 256 -4.21 -33.89 28.49
CA VAL A 256 -3.23 -33.08 29.25
C VAL A 256 -1.82 -33.69 29.18
N GLN A 257 -1.70 -35.03 29.21
CA GLN A 257 -0.41 -35.70 29.06
C GLN A 257 0.18 -35.51 27.66
N VAL A 258 -0.65 -35.61 26.62
CA VAL A 258 -0.22 -35.33 25.23
C VAL A 258 0.19 -33.87 25.08
N HIS A 259 -0.57 -32.94 25.67
CA HIS A 259 -0.25 -31.52 25.64
C HIS A 259 1.13 -31.22 26.28
N GLY A 260 1.40 -31.75 27.48
CA GLY A 260 2.72 -31.60 28.12
C GLY A 260 3.86 -32.17 27.27
N LEU A 261 3.61 -33.26 26.54
CA LEU A 261 4.57 -33.83 25.59
C LEU A 261 4.79 -32.93 24.36
N ALA A 262 3.72 -32.34 23.81
CA ALA A 262 3.81 -31.43 22.67
C ALA A 262 4.61 -30.16 22.98
N VAL A 263 4.48 -29.63 24.20
CA VAL A 263 5.28 -28.48 24.69
C VAL A 263 6.74 -28.86 24.81
N LYS A 264 7.04 -29.99 25.47
CA LYS A 264 8.41 -30.46 25.69
C LYS A 264 9.16 -30.68 24.37
N ASP A 265 8.46 -31.17 23.36
CA ASP A 265 9.05 -31.53 22.06
C ASP A 265 8.94 -30.39 21.02
N GLY A 266 8.45 -29.20 21.40
CA GLY A 266 8.36 -28.02 20.52
C GLY A 266 7.31 -28.11 19.41
N LEU A 267 6.36 -29.05 19.51
CA LEU A 267 5.33 -29.29 18.49
C LEU A 267 4.19 -28.26 18.53
N VAL A 268 4.15 -27.41 19.56
CA VAL A 268 3.15 -26.34 19.66
C VAL A 268 3.42 -25.18 18.71
N GLY A 269 4.58 -25.14 18.03
CA GLY A 269 4.82 -24.17 16.95
C GLY A 269 4.05 -24.44 15.65
N PHE A 270 3.35 -25.59 15.55
CA PHE A 270 2.54 -25.95 14.39
C PHE A 270 1.07 -25.60 14.63
N VAL A 271 0.51 -24.75 13.76
CA VAL A 271 -0.89 -24.26 13.82
C VAL A 271 -1.92 -25.41 13.91
N SER A 272 -1.62 -26.54 13.28
CA SER A 272 -2.47 -27.74 13.29
C SER A 272 -2.62 -28.35 14.71
N VAL A 273 -1.51 -28.39 15.47
CA VAL A 273 -1.44 -28.90 16.84
C VAL A 273 -2.15 -27.94 17.79
N GLU A 274 -1.92 -26.63 17.64
CA GLU A 274 -2.59 -25.59 18.43
C GLU A 274 -4.12 -25.68 18.30
N ASN A 275 -4.64 -25.73 17.06
CA ASN A 275 -6.08 -25.85 16.82
C ASN A 275 -6.69 -27.13 17.42
N SER A 276 -5.94 -28.22 17.42
CA SER A 276 -6.39 -29.50 17.98
C SER A 276 -6.39 -29.49 19.52
N LEU A 277 -5.44 -28.80 20.16
CA LEU A 277 -5.42 -28.57 21.61
C LEU A 277 -6.62 -27.71 22.05
N VAL A 278 -6.91 -26.63 21.32
CA VAL A 278 -8.08 -25.77 21.58
C VAL A 278 -9.37 -26.58 21.49
N THR A 279 -9.51 -27.37 20.42
CA THR A 279 -10.69 -28.24 20.22
C THR A 279 -10.84 -29.26 21.35
N MET A 280 -9.74 -29.84 21.84
CA MET A 280 -9.74 -30.82 22.92
C MET A 280 -10.22 -30.22 24.24
N TYR A 281 -9.63 -29.11 24.68
CA TYR A 281 -10.03 -28.46 25.93
C TYR A 281 -11.45 -27.88 25.88
N ALA A 282 -11.87 -27.32 24.73
CA ALA A 282 -13.23 -26.81 24.54
C ALA A 282 -14.29 -27.93 24.63
N LYS A 283 -14.04 -29.09 24.00
CA LYS A 283 -14.97 -30.24 24.05
C LYS A 283 -14.95 -31.00 25.37
N ALA A 284 -13.90 -30.85 26.16
CA ALA A 284 -13.80 -31.45 27.50
C ALA A 284 -14.49 -30.59 28.59
N GLU A 285 -15.15 -29.49 28.23
CA GLU A 285 -15.86 -28.57 29.16
C GLU A 285 -14.94 -27.91 30.22
N TYR A 286 -13.62 -28.02 30.07
CA TYR A 286 -12.61 -27.38 30.92
C TYR A 286 -12.11 -26.08 30.27
N MET A 287 -13.01 -25.10 30.17
CA MET A 287 -12.75 -23.79 29.57
C MET A 287 -11.60 -23.03 30.28
N ASP A 288 -11.43 -23.22 31.59
CA ASP A 288 -10.35 -22.61 32.37
C ASP A 288 -8.96 -23.17 31.98
N ALA A 289 -8.87 -24.46 31.64
CA ALA A 289 -7.62 -25.05 31.14
C ALA A 289 -7.38 -24.72 29.65
N ALA A 290 -8.44 -24.55 28.84
CA ALA A 290 -8.36 -24.02 27.48
C ALA A 290 -7.79 -22.58 27.48
N GLN A 291 -8.24 -21.76 28.43
CA GLN A 291 -7.77 -20.39 28.65
C GLN A 291 -6.30 -20.32 29.10
N GLN A 292 -5.80 -21.31 29.83
CA GLN A 292 -4.43 -21.31 30.38
C GLN A 292 -3.34 -21.63 29.35
N VAL A 293 -3.69 -22.27 28.22
CA VAL A 293 -2.67 -22.90 27.36
C VAL A 293 -2.30 -22.07 26.12
N TYR A 294 -3.24 -21.65 25.27
CA TYR A 294 -2.89 -20.95 24.01
C TYR A 294 -4.00 -20.05 23.44
N VAL A 295 -5.18 -19.99 24.08
CA VAL A 295 -6.35 -19.30 23.51
C VAL A 295 -6.26 -17.77 23.64
N LYS A 296 -5.50 -17.25 24.61
CA LYS A 296 -5.50 -15.81 24.94
C LYS A 296 -4.85 -14.94 23.87
N SER A 297 -3.58 -15.19 23.55
CA SER A 297 -2.83 -14.43 22.54
C SER A 297 -3.26 -14.77 21.11
N ALA A 298 -3.65 -16.02 20.84
CA ALA A 298 -4.14 -16.44 19.53
C ALA A 298 -5.52 -15.86 19.19
N LEU A 299 -6.41 -15.67 20.17
CA LEU A 299 -7.67 -14.95 19.93
C LEU A 299 -7.43 -13.46 19.67
N VAL A 300 -6.56 -12.81 20.44
CA VAL A 300 -6.19 -11.40 20.19
C VAL A 300 -5.56 -11.25 18.80
N ASP A 301 -4.65 -12.14 18.41
CA ASP A 301 -4.05 -12.16 17.06
C ASP A 301 -5.10 -12.45 15.96
N MET A 302 -6.05 -13.36 16.19
CA MET A 302 -7.13 -13.66 15.25
C MET A 302 -8.06 -12.46 15.05
N TYR A 303 -8.56 -11.87 16.14
CA TYR A 303 -9.44 -10.69 16.08
C TYR A 303 -8.71 -9.50 15.43
N ALA A 304 -7.43 -9.29 15.76
CA ALA A 304 -6.63 -8.25 15.14
C ALA A 304 -6.42 -8.49 13.64
N LYS A 305 -6.12 -9.72 13.21
CA LYS A 305 -5.98 -10.08 11.78
C LYS A 305 -7.29 -9.96 10.99
N CYS A 306 -8.43 -10.05 11.68
CA CYS A 306 -9.76 -9.85 11.08
C CYS A 306 -10.18 -8.37 11.02
N GLY A 307 -9.36 -7.44 11.51
CA GLY A 307 -9.70 -6.02 11.58
C GLY A 307 -10.59 -5.62 12.75
N CYS A 308 -10.96 -6.57 13.62
CA CYS A 308 -11.76 -6.33 14.82
C CYS A 308 -10.88 -5.91 16.01
N ILE A 309 -10.19 -4.78 15.88
CA ILE A 309 -9.20 -4.34 16.87
C ILE A 309 -9.83 -3.98 18.24
N GLY A 310 -11.09 -3.53 18.25
CA GLY A 310 -11.84 -3.26 19.48
C GLY A 310 -12.05 -4.53 20.32
N ASP A 311 -12.51 -5.62 19.69
CA ASP A 311 -12.69 -6.92 20.35
C ASP A 311 -11.35 -7.52 20.79
N ALA A 312 -10.30 -7.34 19.97
CA ALA A 312 -8.94 -7.73 20.34
C ALA A 312 -8.47 -6.97 21.59
N LYS A 313 -8.79 -5.68 21.72
CA LYS A 313 -8.43 -4.82 22.85
C LYS A 313 -9.17 -5.18 24.12
N ASP A 314 -10.46 -5.46 24.01
CA ASP A 314 -11.25 -5.97 25.13
C ASP A 314 -10.70 -7.32 25.60
N GLY A 315 -10.35 -8.21 24.66
CA GLY A 315 -9.64 -9.45 24.96
C GLY A 315 -8.31 -9.21 25.67
N PHE A 316 -7.46 -8.32 25.17
CA PHE A 316 -6.18 -7.99 25.79
C PHE A 316 -6.31 -7.41 27.20
N LEU A 317 -7.31 -6.55 27.44
CA LEU A 317 -7.55 -5.96 28.76
C LEU A 317 -8.11 -6.98 29.76
N GLN A 318 -8.99 -7.87 29.32
CA GLN A 318 -9.52 -8.96 30.16
C GLN A 318 -8.46 -10.02 30.47
N LEU A 319 -7.47 -10.17 29.60
CA LEU A 319 -6.44 -11.20 29.65
C LEU A 319 -5.08 -10.62 30.07
N TYR A 320 -5.06 -9.37 30.55
CA TYR A 320 -3.85 -8.62 30.87
C TYR A 320 -2.97 -9.39 31.87
N ASP A 321 -1.84 -9.87 31.37
CA ASP A 321 -0.79 -10.50 32.14
C ASP A 321 0.52 -9.75 31.89
N VAL A 322 1.21 -9.40 32.97
CA VAL A 322 2.44 -8.62 32.92
C VAL A 322 3.61 -9.49 32.45
N ASP A 323 3.52 -10.82 32.56
CA ASP A 323 4.63 -11.71 32.16
C ASP A 323 4.47 -12.30 30.74
N ASP A 324 3.33 -12.09 30.05
CA ASP A 324 3.04 -12.72 28.74
C ASP A 324 3.52 -11.88 27.54
N VAL A 325 4.80 -12.00 27.20
CA VAL A 325 5.42 -11.37 26.02
C VAL A 325 4.65 -11.64 24.71
N VAL A 326 4.02 -12.81 24.57
CA VAL A 326 3.31 -13.21 23.34
C VAL A 326 2.01 -12.43 23.17
N LEU A 327 1.25 -12.23 24.25
CA LEU A 327 0.03 -11.42 24.25
C LEU A 327 0.30 -9.95 23.88
N TRP A 328 1.34 -9.35 24.47
CA TRP A 328 1.76 -7.98 24.13
C TRP A 328 2.22 -7.88 22.67
N THR A 329 2.99 -8.86 22.19
CA THR A 329 3.47 -8.91 20.81
C THR A 329 2.32 -9.03 19.82
N ALA A 330 1.34 -9.90 20.08
CA ALA A 330 0.16 -10.08 19.25
C ALA A 330 -0.66 -8.79 19.13
N MET A 331 -0.85 -8.09 20.25
CA MET A 331 -1.59 -6.83 20.27
C MET A 331 -0.84 -5.71 19.52
N ILE A 332 0.46 -5.54 19.78
CA ILE A 332 1.28 -4.54 19.07
C ILE A 332 1.30 -4.83 17.56
N ALA A 333 1.54 -6.08 17.16
CA ALA A 333 1.52 -6.47 15.75
C ALA A 333 0.13 -6.25 15.12
N GLY A 334 -0.94 -6.53 15.86
CA GLY A 334 -2.33 -6.31 15.46
C GLY A 334 -2.64 -4.85 15.15
N HIS A 335 -2.27 -3.93 16.03
CA HIS A 335 -2.41 -2.48 15.78
C HIS A 335 -1.62 -2.04 14.54
N VAL A 336 -0.38 -2.55 14.37
CA VAL A 336 0.45 -2.22 13.20
C VAL A 336 -0.14 -2.75 11.89
N GLN A 337 -0.79 -3.92 11.90
CA GLN A 337 -1.43 -4.49 10.71
C GLN A 337 -2.69 -3.70 10.30
N ASN A 338 -3.41 -3.14 11.27
CA ASN A 338 -4.63 -2.35 11.04
C ASN A 338 -4.38 -0.84 10.80
N GLY A 339 -3.13 -0.39 10.79
CA GLY A 339 -2.76 1.01 10.52
C GLY A 339 -2.74 1.93 11.75
N GLU A 340 -3.09 1.41 12.93
CA GLU A 340 -3.09 2.13 14.22
C GLU A 340 -1.67 2.17 14.82
N HIS A 341 -0.77 2.88 14.12
CA HIS A 341 0.66 2.85 14.41
C HIS A 341 1.03 3.59 15.72
N GLU A 342 0.27 4.61 16.12
CA GLU A 342 0.51 5.37 17.34
C GLU A 342 0.17 4.53 18.58
N GLU A 343 -0.96 3.83 18.55
CA GLU A 343 -1.41 2.89 19.58
C GLU A 343 -0.39 1.77 19.78
N ALA A 344 0.17 1.23 18.69
CA ALA A 344 1.23 0.25 18.75
C ALA A 344 2.49 0.77 19.48
N MET A 345 2.89 2.03 19.23
CA MET A 345 4.03 2.64 19.92
C MET A 345 3.71 2.93 21.40
N MET A 346 2.49 3.37 21.72
CA MET A 346 2.06 3.57 23.10
C MET A 346 2.04 2.27 23.90
N LEU A 347 1.56 1.17 23.30
CA LEU A 347 1.58 -0.15 23.91
C LEU A 347 3.00 -0.67 24.12
N TYR A 348 3.92 -0.42 23.19
CA TYR A 348 5.33 -0.74 23.38
C TYR A 348 5.96 0.07 24.51
N ALA A 349 5.68 1.37 24.60
CA ALA A 349 6.17 2.21 25.70
C ALA A 349 5.63 1.71 27.06
N LYS A 350 4.38 1.22 27.10
CA LYS A 350 3.80 0.58 28.28
C LYS A 350 4.52 -0.74 28.59
N MET A 351 4.75 -1.60 27.60
CA MET A 351 5.49 -2.86 27.75
C MET A 351 6.90 -2.64 28.34
N ASP A 352 7.63 -1.63 27.85
CA ASP A 352 8.96 -1.26 28.36
C ASP A 352 8.89 -0.71 29.80
N LYS A 353 7.88 0.11 30.12
CA LYS A 353 7.66 0.65 31.47
C LYS A 353 7.36 -0.44 32.50
N GLU A 354 6.62 -1.47 32.09
CA GLU A 354 6.32 -2.64 32.92
C GLU A 354 7.53 -3.59 33.05
N GLY A 355 8.64 -3.32 32.34
CA GLY A 355 9.87 -4.11 32.40
C GLY A 355 9.84 -5.41 31.61
N ILE A 356 8.87 -5.57 30.70
CA ILE A 356 8.67 -6.78 29.92
C ILE A 356 9.66 -6.78 28.76
N MET A 357 10.50 -7.80 28.67
CA MET A 357 11.49 -7.91 27.60
C MET A 357 10.79 -8.15 26.25
N PRO A 358 10.97 -7.27 25.25
CA PRO A 358 10.38 -7.45 23.93
C PRO A 358 10.97 -8.67 23.22
N SER A 359 10.23 -9.24 22.27
CA SER A 359 10.72 -10.28 21.37
C SER A 359 11.22 -9.68 20.04
N ASN A 360 11.92 -10.48 19.22
CA ASN A 360 12.28 -10.08 17.86
C ASN A 360 11.07 -9.59 17.04
N LEU A 361 9.92 -10.27 17.19
CA LEU A 361 8.69 -9.90 16.50
C LEU A 361 8.13 -8.57 17.00
N THR A 362 8.19 -8.32 18.30
CA THR A 362 7.81 -7.03 18.91
C THR A 362 8.64 -5.90 18.30
N ILE A 363 9.97 -6.05 18.31
CA ILE A 363 10.90 -5.05 17.77
C ILE A 363 10.62 -4.79 16.28
N THR A 364 10.47 -5.83 15.45
CA THR A 364 10.17 -5.64 14.02
C THR A 364 8.83 -4.95 13.76
N SER A 365 7.81 -5.23 14.60
CA SER A 365 6.49 -4.62 14.49
C SER A 365 6.53 -3.13 14.85
N VAL A 366 7.23 -2.77 15.94
CA VAL A 366 7.38 -1.38 16.36
C VAL A 366 8.25 -0.59 15.38
N LEU A 367 9.33 -1.18 14.85
CA LEU A 367 10.14 -0.57 13.78
C LEU A 367 9.29 -0.26 12.55
N ARG A 368 8.37 -1.18 12.17
CA ARG A 368 7.41 -0.94 11.09
C ARG A 368 6.46 0.22 11.42
N ALA A 369 5.97 0.30 12.65
CA ALA A 369 5.13 1.42 13.10
C ALA A 369 5.87 2.77 12.95
N CYS A 370 7.12 2.85 13.45
CA CYS A 370 7.95 4.04 13.30
C CYS A 370 8.18 4.39 11.82
N ALA A 371 8.41 3.38 10.97
CA ALA A 371 8.62 3.56 9.54
C ALA A 371 7.37 4.12 8.82
N CYS A 372 6.17 3.68 9.22
CA CYS A 372 4.92 4.19 8.66
C CYS A 372 4.59 5.62 9.13
N LEU A 373 4.92 5.95 10.37
CA LEU A 373 4.74 7.30 10.94
C LEU A 373 5.87 8.28 10.57
N ALA A 374 6.90 7.82 9.86
CA ALA A 374 8.15 8.55 9.66
C ALA A 374 8.78 9.08 10.98
N ALA A 375 8.59 8.35 12.08
CA ALA A 375 9.01 8.73 13.43
C ALA A 375 10.49 8.37 13.69
N LEU A 376 11.40 9.22 13.21
CA LEU A 376 12.86 8.95 13.25
C LEU A 376 13.41 8.86 14.68
N GLU A 377 13.03 9.76 15.58
CA GLU A 377 13.59 9.81 16.94
C GLU A 377 13.18 8.60 17.80
N PRO A 378 11.90 8.18 17.85
CA PRO A 378 11.52 6.90 18.45
C PRO A 378 12.25 5.70 17.83
N GLY A 379 12.43 5.70 16.50
CA GLY A 379 13.18 4.67 15.79
C GLY A 379 14.66 4.57 16.23
N LYS A 380 15.33 5.70 16.46
CA LYS A 380 16.71 5.73 17.00
C LYS A 380 16.79 5.21 18.44
N GLN A 381 15.80 5.54 19.27
CA GLN A 381 15.72 5.01 20.63
C GLN A 381 15.58 3.48 20.62
N LEU A 382 14.71 2.97 19.74
CA LEU A 382 14.53 1.54 19.55
C LEU A 382 15.81 0.87 19.03
N HIS A 383 16.56 1.51 18.12
CA HIS A 383 17.87 1.02 17.68
C HIS A 383 18.86 0.89 18.85
N ALA A 384 18.92 1.87 19.75
CA ALA A 384 19.76 1.76 20.95
C ALA A 384 19.29 0.64 21.88
N GLN A 385 17.98 0.45 22.03
CA GLN A 385 17.38 -0.65 22.81
C GLN A 385 17.71 -2.03 22.21
N ILE A 386 17.70 -2.18 20.88
CA ILE A 386 18.09 -3.41 20.18
C ILE A 386 19.48 -3.87 20.64
N PHE A 387 20.46 -2.96 20.65
CA PHE A 387 21.80 -3.26 21.16
C PHE A 387 21.81 -3.56 22.66
N LYS A 388 21.07 -2.79 23.46
CA LYS A 388 21.00 -2.97 24.92
C LYS A 388 20.43 -4.34 25.31
N PHE A 389 19.43 -4.83 24.58
CA PHE A 389 18.81 -6.13 24.81
C PHE A 389 19.60 -7.31 24.21
N GLY A 390 20.69 -7.03 23.48
CA GLY A 390 21.51 -8.06 22.86
C GLY A 390 20.90 -8.65 21.58
N PHE A 391 19.94 -7.96 20.96
CA PHE A 391 19.44 -8.35 19.64
C PHE A 391 20.52 -8.10 18.59
N GLY A 392 20.90 -9.16 17.87
CA GLY A 392 21.81 -9.04 16.74
C GLY A 392 21.14 -8.37 15.53
N LEU A 393 21.94 -7.82 14.61
CA LEU A 393 21.47 -7.29 13.34
C LEU A 393 21.18 -8.38 12.27
N GLY A 394 21.24 -9.66 12.64
CA GLY A 394 20.97 -10.78 11.73
C GLY A 394 19.48 -10.97 11.46
N GLY A 395 19.12 -11.37 10.24
CA GLY A 395 17.75 -11.71 9.85
C GLY A 395 16.80 -10.51 9.78
N SER A 396 15.56 -10.69 10.28
CA SER A 396 14.45 -9.74 10.10
C SER A 396 14.63 -8.39 10.82
N VAL A 397 15.38 -8.35 11.93
CA VAL A 397 15.59 -7.12 12.72
C VAL A 397 16.45 -6.12 11.96
N GLY A 398 17.55 -6.56 11.35
CA GLY A 398 18.43 -5.70 10.54
C GLY A 398 17.71 -5.13 9.32
N SER A 399 16.94 -5.96 8.60
CA SER A 399 16.13 -5.53 7.46
C SER A 399 15.03 -4.54 7.86
N ALA A 400 14.32 -4.79 8.97
CA ALA A 400 13.29 -3.89 9.49
C ALA A 400 13.88 -2.54 9.92
N LEU A 401 15.06 -2.55 10.54
CA LEU A 401 15.74 -1.35 11.00
C LEU A 401 16.26 -0.50 9.84
N SER A 402 16.87 -1.13 8.83
CA SER A 402 17.28 -0.47 7.58
C SER A 402 16.07 0.12 6.84
N THR A 403 14.95 -0.60 6.81
CA THR A 403 13.68 -0.11 6.22
C THR A 403 13.13 1.10 6.99
N MET A 404 13.19 1.07 8.33
CA MET A 404 12.73 2.17 9.18
C MET A 404 13.53 3.45 8.89
N TYR A 405 14.86 3.38 8.92
CA TYR A 405 15.71 4.51 8.58
C TYR A 405 15.45 5.06 7.17
N SER A 406 15.31 4.15 6.19
CA SER A 406 15.02 4.53 4.80
C SER A 406 13.67 5.24 4.66
N LYS A 407 12.60 4.75 5.31
CA LYS A 407 11.27 5.38 5.26
C LYS A 407 11.20 6.70 6.04
N CYS A 408 12.05 6.88 7.04
CA CYS A 408 12.23 8.15 7.74
C CYS A 408 13.13 9.15 6.97
N GLY A 409 13.58 8.81 5.76
CA GLY A 409 14.40 9.67 4.91
C GLY A 409 15.90 9.72 5.27
N ASN A 410 16.36 8.90 6.23
CA ASN A 410 17.76 8.84 6.64
C ASN A 410 18.45 7.60 6.02
N LEU A 411 18.81 7.74 4.74
CA LEU A 411 19.44 6.66 3.97
C LEU A 411 20.84 6.30 4.46
N GLU A 412 21.59 7.26 5.02
CA GLU A 412 22.97 7.04 5.49
C GLU A 412 22.99 6.03 6.65
N ASP A 413 22.17 6.25 7.68
CA ASP A 413 22.05 5.32 8.80
C ASP A 413 21.45 3.98 8.38
N GLY A 414 20.47 3.99 7.46
CA GLY A 414 19.88 2.77 6.91
C GLY A 414 20.90 1.90 6.16
N MET A 415 21.82 2.54 5.43
CA MET A 415 22.93 1.89 4.74
C MET A 415 24.02 1.42 5.72
N ALA A 416 24.33 2.21 6.75
CA ALA A 416 25.27 1.82 7.80
C ALA A 416 24.80 0.56 8.55
N VAL A 417 23.50 0.45 8.84
CA VAL A 417 22.90 -0.77 9.42
C VAL A 417 23.04 -1.94 8.44
N PHE A 418 22.65 -1.76 7.18
CA PHE A 418 22.73 -2.80 6.14
C PHE A 418 24.15 -3.36 5.98
N ARG A 419 25.17 -2.49 5.94
CA ARG A 419 26.59 -2.87 5.82
C ARG A 419 27.12 -3.65 7.03
N ARG A 420 26.49 -3.52 8.20
CA ARG A 420 26.88 -4.19 9.45
C ARG A 420 26.12 -5.51 9.69
N MET A 421 25.21 -5.88 8.80
CA MET A 421 24.50 -7.15 8.89
C MET A 421 25.46 -8.33 8.61
N PRO A 422 25.48 -9.39 9.45
CA PRO A 422 26.40 -10.51 9.28
C PRO A 422 26.07 -11.35 8.04
N ASP A 423 24.78 -11.59 7.78
CA ASP A 423 24.26 -12.26 6.59
C ASP A 423 23.16 -11.38 5.96
N ARG A 424 23.29 -11.11 4.65
CA ARG A 424 22.34 -10.31 3.88
C ARG A 424 21.58 -11.21 2.93
N ASP A 425 20.36 -11.56 3.32
CA ASP A 425 19.44 -12.32 2.46
C ASP A 425 18.77 -11.41 1.42
N VAL A 426 18.02 -12.03 0.49
CA VAL A 426 17.29 -11.31 -0.57
C VAL A 426 16.34 -10.24 0.03
N ILE A 427 15.80 -10.48 1.23
CA ILE A 427 14.90 -9.54 1.91
C ILE A 427 15.66 -8.27 2.31
N ALA A 428 16.85 -8.40 2.91
CA ALA A 428 17.70 -7.28 3.27
C ALA A 428 18.08 -6.43 2.04
N TRP A 429 18.46 -7.08 0.94
CA TRP A 429 18.76 -6.40 -0.34
C TRP A 429 17.54 -5.66 -0.89
N ASN A 430 16.38 -6.31 -0.90
CA ASN A 430 15.14 -5.69 -1.37
C ASN A 430 14.73 -4.48 -0.52
N SER A 431 14.91 -4.54 0.80
CA SER A 431 14.65 -3.43 1.71
C SER A 431 15.49 -2.19 1.37
N ILE A 432 16.81 -2.34 1.19
CA ILE A 432 17.69 -1.20 0.92
C ILE A 432 17.50 -0.65 -0.50
N ILE A 433 17.33 -1.52 -1.52
CA ILE A 433 17.07 -1.10 -2.90
C ILE A 433 15.74 -0.32 -2.97
N SER A 434 14.69 -0.82 -2.31
CA SER A 434 13.41 -0.11 -2.20
C SER A 434 13.56 1.24 -1.49
N GLY A 435 14.34 1.29 -0.41
CA GLY A 435 14.61 2.50 0.35
C GLY A 435 15.24 3.60 -0.52
N PHE A 436 16.27 3.27 -1.29
CA PHE A 436 16.91 4.19 -2.22
C PHE A 436 15.97 4.61 -3.37
N SER A 437 15.19 3.68 -3.91
CA SER A 437 14.22 3.95 -4.97
C SER A 437 13.16 4.98 -4.54
N GLN A 438 12.57 4.81 -3.34
CA GLN A 438 11.48 5.66 -2.85
C GLN A 438 11.95 7.07 -2.44
N ASN A 439 13.21 7.22 -2.04
CA ASN A 439 13.80 8.50 -1.63
C ASN A 439 14.43 9.28 -2.80
N GLY A 440 14.08 8.96 -4.05
CA GLY A 440 14.58 9.66 -5.23
C GLY A 440 16.05 9.38 -5.58
N CYS A 441 16.70 8.41 -4.92
CA CYS A 441 18.09 8.02 -5.17
C CYS A 441 18.15 6.81 -6.11
N GLY A 442 17.48 6.89 -7.26
CA GLY A 442 17.30 5.74 -8.16
C GLY A 442 18.61 5.15 -8.71
N ASN A 443 19.62 5.97 -8.99
CA ASN A 443 20.94 5.46 -9.40
C ASN A 443 21.59 4.61 -8.30
N GLY A 444 21.51 5.04 -7.03
CA GLY A 444 22.03 4.26 -5.91
C GLY A 444 21.29 2.93 -5.72
N ALA A 445 19.99 2.89 -6.02
CA ALA A 445 19.22 1.63 -6.03
C ALA A 445 19.71 0.67 -7.12
N LEU A 446 20.08 1.17 -8.30
CA LEU A 446 20.66 0.37 -9.37
C LEU A 446 22.08 -0.12 -9.04
N ASP A 447 22.91 0.72 -8.41
CA ASP A 447 24.25 0.34 -7.96
C ASP A 447 24.18 -0.80 -6.91
N LEU A 448 23.23 -0.70 -5.97
CA LEU A 448 22.95 -1.76 -4.99
C LEU A 448 22.46 -3.07 -5.64
N PHE A 449 21.68 -2.98 -6.72
CA PHE A 449 21.26 -4.15 -7.48
C PHE A 449 22.44 -4.85 -8.18
N GLU A 450 23.37 -4.08 -8.74
CA GLU A 450 24.59 -4.65 -9.32
C GLU A 450 25.50 -5.24 -8.23
N GLU A 451 25.59 -4.61 -7.06
CA GLU A 451 26.31 -5.17 -5.90
C GLU A 451 25.70 -6.50 -5.42
N MET A 452 24.36 -6.58 -5.33
CA MET A 452 23.65 -7.82 -4.99
C MET A 452 24.03 -8.98 -5.91
N LYS A 453 24.15 -8.70 -7.22
CA LYS A 453 24.57 -9.68 -8.23
C LYS A 453 26.03 -10.10 -8.06
N LEU A 454 26.92 -9.16 -7.75
CA LEU A 454 28.34 -9.43 -7.53
C LEU A 454 28.58 -10.28 -6.29
N GLU A 455 27.77 -10.11 -5.24
CA GLU A 455 27.80 -10.95 -4.04
C GLU A 455 27.15 -12.33 -4.23
N GLY A 456 26.58 -12.61 -5.40
CA GLY A 456 26.01 -13.92 -5.74
C GLY A 456 24.60 -14.16 -5.19
N THR A 457 23.92 -13.13 -4.67
CA THR A 457 22.55 -13.23 -4.22
C THR A 457 21.60 -13.13 -5.43
N ALA A 458 20.81 -14.18 -5.69
CA ALA A 458 19.91 -14.20 -6.84
C ALA A 458 18.73 -13.22 -6.67
N PRO A 459 18.51 -12.29 -7.61
CA PRO A 459 17.34 -11.44 -7.66
C PRO A 459 16.03 -12.23 -7.69
N ASP A 460 15.03 -11.77 -6.96
CA ASP A 460 13.68 -12.32 -7.00
C ASP A 460 12.70 -11.37 -7.69
N TYR A 461 11.43 -11.74 -7.69
CA TYR A 461 10.38 -10.90 -8.26
C TYR A 461 10.27 -9.52 -7.58
N ILE A 462 10.52 -9.44 -6.26
CA ILE A 462 10.45 -8.17 -5.52
C ILE A 462 11.64 -7.29 -5.89
N THR A 463 12.82 -7.87 -6.10
CA THR A 463 14.01 -7.15 -6.57
C THR A 463 13.72 -6.44 -7.88
N PHE A 464 13.12 -7.12 -8.86
CA PHE A 464 12.79 -6.51 -10.14
C PHE A 464 11.70 -5.44 -10.04
N ILE A 465 10.71 -5.58 -9.14
CA ILE A 465 9.76 -4.49 -8.86
C ILE A 465 10.53 -3.24 -8.38
N ASN A 466 11.42 -3.38 -7.40
CA ASN A 466 12.17 -2.25 -6.84
C ASN A 466 13.09 -1.58 -7.88
N VAL A 467 13.76 -2.37 -8.73
CA VAL A 467 14.61 -1.87 -9.84
C VAL A 467 13.77 -1.14 -10.89
N LEU A 468 12.60 -1.66 -11.25
CA LEU A 468 11.70 -1.02 -12.22
C LEU A 468 11.08 0.26 -11.64
N CYS A 469 10.71 0.28 -10.35
CA CYS A 469 10.30 1.51 -9.66
C CYS A 469 11.42 2.56 -9.67
N ALA A 470 12.67 2.17 -9.40
CA ALA A 470 13.81 3.07 -9.46
C ALA A 470 13.99 3.67 -10.87
N CYS A 471 13.84 2.85 -11.91
CA CYS A 471 13.85 3.31 -13.30
C CYS A 471 12.66 4.24 -13.61
N SER A 472 11.47 3.96 -13.07
CA SER A 472 10.27 4.79 -13.23
C SER A 472 10.45 6.18 -12.63
N HIS A 473 10.94 6.26 -11.38
CA HIS A 473 11.17 7.53 -10.69
C HIS A 473 12.25 8.39 -11.37
N MET A 474 13.23 7.78 -12.03
CA MET A 474 14.31 8.47 -12.73
C MET A 474 14.02 8.71 -14.22
N GLY A 475 12.90 8.20 -14.76
CA GLY A 475 12.58 8.28 -16.20
C GLY A 475 13.53 7.47 -17.10
N LEU A 476 14.19 6.44 -16.58
CA LEU A 476 15.17 5.61 -17.31
C LEU A 476 14.49 4.48 -18.10
N VAL A 477 13.69 4.84 -19.11
CA VAL A 477 12.87 3.90 -19.90
C VAL A 477 13.69 2.77 -20.51
N ASP A 478 14.80 3.09 -21.19
CA ASP A 478 15.64 2.10 -21.87
C ASP A 478 16.20 1.05 -20.89
N ARG A 479 16.70 1.50 -19.74
CA ARG A 479 17.23 0.61 -18.70
C ARG A 479 16.12 -0.24 -18.09
N GLY A 480 14.96 0.36 -17.82
CA GLY A 480 13.78 -0.36 -17.33
C GLY A 480 13.36 -1.48 -18.26
N CYS A 481 13.29 -1.21 -19.58
CA CYS A 481 13.01 -2.23 -20.60
C CYS A 481 14.06 -3.34 -20.62
N ILE A 482 15.35 -3.02 -20.47
CA ILE A 482 16.43 -4.02 -20.40
C ILE A 482 16.25 -4.90 -19.17
N TYR A 483 16.03 -4.32 -17.99
CA TYR A 483 15.85 -5.07 -16.76
C TYR A 483 14.59 -5.94 -16.80
N PHE A 484 13.48 -5.43 -17.32
CA PHE A 484 12.25 -6.19 -17.51
C PHE A 484 12.46 -7.44 -18.39
N ARG A 485 13.23 -7.32 -19.49
CA ARG A 485 13.57 -8.47 -20.34
C ARG A 485 14.55 -9.42 -19.66
N SER A 486 15.54 -8.89 -18.94
CA SER A 486 16.54 -9.70 -18.23
C SER A 486 15.91 -10.60 -17.17
N MET A 487 14.84 -10.15 -16.51
CA MET A 487 14.09 -10.94 -15.53
C MET A 487 13.64 -12.30 -16.10
N THR A 488 13.09 -12.30 -17.31
CA THR A 488 12.65 -13.55 -17.95
C THR A 488 13.79 -14.29 -18.63
N LYS A 489 14.69 -13.57 -19.31
CA LYS A 489 15.76 -14.18 -20.11
C LYS A 489 16.88 -14.79 -19.26
N ASP A 490 17.33 -14.05 -18.25
CA ASP A 490 18.54 -14.38 -17.50
C ASP A 490 18.20 -15.10 -16.17
N TYR A 491 17.02 -14.80 -15.58
CA TYR A 491 16.58 -15.38 -14.30
C TYR A 491 15.37 -16.32 -14.39
N GLY A 492 14.75 -16.46 -15.57
CA GLY A 492 13.60 -17.36 -15.76
C GLY A 492 12.33 -16.93 -15.01
N LEU A 493 12.24 -15.67 -14.57
CA LEU A 493 11.13 -15.14 -13.80
C LEU A 493 10.04 -14.61 -14.75
N THR A 494 8.83 -15.17 -14.65
CA THR A 494 7.66 -14.71 -15.42
C THR A 494 7.10 -13.39 -14.87
N PRO A 495 6.92 -12.34 -15.69
CA PRO A 495 6.40 -11.07 -15.20
C PRO A 495 4.99 -11.19 -14.60
N ARG A 496 4.81 -10.63 -13.39
CA ARG A 496 3.52 -10.47 -12.71
C ARG A 496 2.93 -9.08 -12.94
N LEU A 497 1.65 -8.89 -12.58
CA LEU A 497 0.92 -7.62 -12.72
C LEU A 497 1.70 -6.41 -12.18
N ASP A 498 2.37 -6.53 -11.04
CA ASP A 498 3.17 -5.45 -10.45
C ASP A 498 4.32 -4.99 -11.33
N HIS A 499 4.96 -5.91 -12.07
CA HIS A 499 6.05 -5.57 -12.99
C HIS A 499 5.50 -4.82 -14.20
N TYR A 500 4.35 -5.26 -14.74
CA TYR A 500 3.65 -4.55 -15.80
C TYR A 500 3.20 -3.15 -15.34
N ALA A 501 2.70 -3.04 -14.10
CA ALA A 501 2.34 -1.77 -13.50
C ALA A 501 3.53 -0.81 -13.42
N CYS A 502 4.71 -1.28 -13.02
CA CYS A 502 5.94 -0.49 -13.02
C CYS A 502 6.35 -0.03 -14.43
N MET A 503 6.22 -0.91 -15.43
CA MET A 503 6.51 -0.55 -16.83
C MET A 503 5.54 0.49 -17.37
N VAL A 504 4.25 0.33 -17.09
CA VAL A 504 3.20 1.29 -17.50
C VAL A 504 3.40 2.63 -16.80
N ASP A 505 3.69 2.65 -15.49
CA ASP A 505 3.99 3.87 -14.73
C ASP A 505 5.23 4.58 -15.30
N MET A 506 6.28 3.82 -15.63
CA MET A 506 7.50 4.36 -16.24
C MET A 506 7.24 5.00 -17.62
N LEU A 507 6.55 4.29 -18.53
CA LEU A 507 6.19 4.83 -19.85
C LEU A 507 5.27 6.05 -19.71
N SER A 508 4.33 5.99 -18.77
CA SER A 508 3.38 7.08 -18.52
C SER A 508 4.07 8.32 -17.99
N ARG A 509 4.99 8.21 -17.02
CA ARG A 509 5.78 9.34 -16.51
C ARG A 509 6.73 9.92 -17.55
N ALA A 510 7.23 9.10 -18.47
CA ALA A 510 8.09 9.53 -19.57
C ALA A 510 7.33 10.26 -20.70
N GLY A 511 6.00 10.38 -20.63
CA GLY A 511 5.19 11.00 -21.67
C GLY A 511 4.84 10.08 -22.85
N LEU A 512 5.25 8.81 -22.81
CA LEU A 512 5.06 7.83 -23.88
C LEU A 512 3.70 7.13 -23.74
N LEU A 513 2.61 7.90 -23.62
CA LEU A 513 1.27 7.38 -23.31
C LEU A 513 0.69 6.47 -24.40
N LYS A 514 1.04 6.70 -25.67
CA LYS A 514 0.65 5.81 -26.77
C LYS A 514 1.33 4.45 -26.67
N GLU A 515 2.63 4.42 -26.38
CA GLU A 515 3.37 3.18 -26.15
C GLU A 515 2.86 2.46 -24.89
N ALA A 516 2.52 3.21 -23.83
CA ALA A 516 1.91 2.63 -22.63
C ALA A 516 0.57 1.95 -22.94
N LYS A 517 -0.27 2.58 -23.78
CA LYS A 517 -1.53 1.99 -24.25
C LYS A 517 -1.30 0.70 -25.05
N GLU A 518 -0.43 0.75 -26.06
CA GLU A 518 -0.09 -0.41 -26.90
C GLU A 518 0.52 -1.55 -26.06
N PHE A 519 1.35 -1.20 -25.08
CA PHE A 519 1.91 -2.15 -24.14
C PHE A 519 0.82 -2.82 -23.31
N ILE A 520 -0.14 -2.09 -22.75
CA ILE A 520 -1.27 -2.70 -22.02
C ILE A 520 -2.07 -3.64 -22.91
N GLU A 521 -2.37 -3.24 -24.14
CA GLU A 521 -3.12 -4.07 -25.10
C GLU A 521 -2.37 -5.36 -25.49
N SER A 522 -1.03 -5.36 -25.40
CA SER A 522 -0.21 -6.55 -25.65
C SER A 522 -0.19 -7.56 -24.49
N ILE A 523 -0.66 -7.17 -23.30
CA ILE A 523 -0.60 -8.02 -22.11
C ILE A 523 -1.71 -9.08 -22.16
N THR A 524 -1.32 -10.34 -22.07
CA THR A 524 -2.26 -11.48 -22.11
C THR A 524 -2.74 -11.94 -20.72
N ILE A 525 -2.25 -11.30 -19.65
CA ILE A 525 -2.64 -11.61 -18.27
C ILE A 525 -3.84 -10.74 -17.91
N ASP A 526 -4.78 -11.31 -17.16
CA ASP A 526 -5.88 -10.54 -16.58
C ASP A 526 -5.32 -9.47 -15.63
N HIS A 527 -5.46 -8.21 -16.04
CA HIS A 527 -4.95 -7.04 -15.33
C HIS A 527 -6.06 -6.19 -14.71
N GLY A 528 -7.33 -6.59 -14.88
CA GLY A 528 -8.50 -5.84 -14.42
C GLY A 528 -8.38 -4.33 -14.71
N THR A 529 -8.73 -3.52 -13.71
CA THR A 529 -8.69 -2.04 -13.76
C THR A 529 -7.32 -1.44 -13.46
N CYS A 530 -6.32 -2.24 -13.03
CA CYS A 530 -5.10 -1.73 -12.42
C CYS A 530 -4.25 -0.88 -13.38
N LEU A 531 -3.94 -1.39 -14.57
CA LEU A 531 -3.04 -0.72 -15.52
C LEU A 531 -3.67 0.50 -16.17
N TRP A 532 -4.96 0.42 -16.53
CA TRP A 532 -5.70 1.55 -17.11
C TRP A 532 -5.84 2.72 -16.13
N ARG A 533 -5.90 2.44 -14.82
CA ARG A 533 -5.91 3.49 -13.78
C ARG A 533 -4.59 4.28 -13.75
N ILE A 534 -3.45 3.61 -13.90
CA ILE A 534 -2.13 4.26 -13.93
C ILE A 534 -2.02 5.21 -15.13
N VAL A 535 -2.43 4.74 -16.31
CA VAL A 535 -2.43 5.56 -17.53
C VAL A 535 -3.41 6.72 -17.41
N LEU A 536 -4.65 6.49 -16.96
CA LEU A 536 -5.66 7.55 -16.82
C LEU A 536 -5.18 8.67 -15.89
N GLY A 537 -4.59 8.32 -14.75
CA GLY A 537 -3.99 9.29 -13.82
C GLY A 537 -2.88 10.11 -14.47
N SER A 538 -2.05 9.49 -15.30
CA SER A 538 -0.94 10.14 -15.99
C SER A 538 -1.39 11.03 -17.15
N CYS A 539 -2.44 10.64 -17.90
CA CYS A 539 -3.05 11.45 -18.95
C CYS A 539 -3.55 12.80 -18.43
N ARG A 540 -3.97 12.87 -17.16
CA ARG A 540 -4.31 14.14 -16.49
C ARG A 540 -3.11 15.08 -16.44
N SER A 541 -1.97 14.57 -16.00
CA SER A 541 -0.76 15.37 -15.78
C SER A 541 -0.14 15.85 -17.10
N LEU A 542 -0.24 15.04 -18.15
CA LEU A 542 0.39 15.26 -19.46
C LEU A 542 -0.55 15.86 -20.51
N ARG A 543 -1.84 16.05 -20.18
CA ARG A 543 -2.89 16.62 -21.04
C ARG A 543 -3.15 15.85 -22.35
N ASP A 544 -2.87 14.54 -22.38
CA ASP A 544 -3.26 13.66 -23.50
C ASP A 544 -4.70 13.16 -23.28
N PHE A 545 -5.65 13.92 -23.81
CA PHE A 545 -7.07 13.67 -23.61
C PHE A 545 -7.61 12.49 -24.44
N ASP A 546 -6.91 12.08 -25.50
CA ASP A 546 -7.33 10.98 -26.38
C ASP A 546 -7.05 9.63 -25.73
N VAL A 547 -5.82 9.41 -25.27
CA VAL A 547 -5.46 8.21 -24.49
C VAL A 547 -6.21 8.20 -23.16
N GLY A 548 -6.41 9.37 -22.54
CA GLY A 548 -7.19 9.53 -21.32
C GLY A 548 -8.66 9.10 -21.49
N ALA A 549 -9.34 9.55 -22.54
CA ALA A 549 -10.72 9.12 -22.80
C ALA A 549 -10.81 7.60 -23.04
N TYR A 550 -9.87 7.04 -23.82
CA TYR A 550 -9.82 5.60 -24.06
C TYR A 550 -9.61 4.78 -22.77
N ALA A 551 -8.63 5.16 -21.95
CA ALA A 551 -8.34 4.49 -20.68
C ALA A 551 -9.54 4.58 -19.71
N GLY A 552 -10.20 5.74 -19.67
CA GLY A 552 -11.41 5.93 -18.86
C GLY A 552 -12.56 5.05 -19.32
N GLU A 553 -12.88 5.00 -20.62
CA GLU A 553 -13.94 4.12 -21.13
C GLU A 553 -13.64 2.63 -20.86
N ARG A 554 -12.38 2.19 -21.02
CA ARG A 554 -11.99 0.83 -20.64
C ARG A 554 -12.23 0.54 -19.16
N LEU A 555 -11.95 1.48 -18.26
CA LEU A 555 -12.27 1.34 -16.84
C LEU A 555 -13.79 1.26 -16.58
N MET A 556 -14.60 1.97 -17.36
CA MET A 556 -16.06 1.90 -17.28
C MET A 556 -16.59 0.55 -17.76
N GLU A 557 -16.07 0.03 -18.88
CA GLU A 557 -16.38 -1.30 -19.42
C GLU A 557 -16.04 -2.41 -18.42
N LEU A 558 -14.88 -2.29 -17.75
CA LEU A 558 -14.40 -3.24 -16.75
C LEU A 558 -15.15 -3.17 -15.41
N GLY A 559 -16.05 -2.21 -15.23
CA GLY A 559 -16.87 -2.14 -14.02
C GLY A 559 -16.17 -1.54 -12.81
N THR A 560 -15.25 -0.58 -12.97
CA THR A 560 -14.53 0.01 -11.82
C THR A 560 -15.48 0.59 -10.76
N GLU A 561 -15.15 0.37 -9.48
CA GLU A 561 -15.84 0.99 -8.33
C GLU A 561 -15.11 2.26 -7.85
N ASP A 562 -13.96 2.59 -8.45
CA ASP A 562 -13.13 3.74 -8.09
C ASP A 562 -13.76 5.06 -8.54
N SER A 563 -14.25 5.86 -7.58
CA SER A 563 -14.87 7.17 -7.83
C SER A 563 -13.94 8.14 -8.55
N SER A 564 -12.63 8.03 -8.35
CA SER A 564 -11.64 8.92 -8.98
C SER A 564 -11.57 8.72 -10.49
N ALA A 565 -11.78 7.50 -10.99
CA ALA A 565 -11.79 7.19 -12.42
C ALA A 565 -12.98 7.84 -13.13
N TYR A 566 -14.17 7.83 -12.52
CA TYR A 566 -15.37 8.51 -13.03
C TYR A 566 -15.19 10.01 -13.09
N ILE A 567 -14.70 10.60 -11.99
CA ILE A 567 -14.47 12.04 -11.89
C ILE A 567 -13.42 12.47 -12.92
N LEU A 568 -12.35 11.69 -13.08
CA LEU A 568 -11.28 12.02 -14.01
C LEU A 568 -11.72 11.94 -15.48
N LEU A 569 -12.47 10.89 -15.85
CA LEU A 569 -13.06 10.80 -17.19
C LEU A 569 -14.09 11.92 -17.45
N SER A 570 -14.92 12.24 -16.46
CA SER A 570 -15.88 13.36 -16.52
C SER A 570 -15.16 14.69 -16.76
N ASN A 571 -14.04 14.95 -16.08
CA ASN A 571 -13.24 16.15 -16.28
C ASN A 571 -12.56 16.18 -17.66
N ILE A 572 -12.09 15.03 -18.16
CA ILE A 572 -11.54 14.92 -19.53
C ILE A 572 -12.61 15.29 -20.56
N TYR A 573 -13.85 14.78 -20.42
CA TYR A 573 -14.94 15.17 -21.32
C TYR A 573 -15.37 16.63 -21.19
N ALA A 574 -15.35 17.18 -19.98
CA ALA A 574 -15.61 18.60 -19.76
C ALA A 574 -14.56 19.48 -20.46
N SER A 575 -13.27 19.11 -20.38
CA SER A 575 -12.19 19.83 -21.08
C SER A 575 -12.33 19.79 -22.61
N GLN A 576 -12.91 18.71 -23.16
CA GLN A 576 -13.25 18.58 -24.58
C GLN A 576 -14.61 19.20 -24.95
N ARG A 577 -15.31 19.86 -24.00
CA ARG A 577 -16.66 20.42 -24.17
C ARG A 577 -17.75 19.41 -24.56
N LYS A 578 -17.57 18.13 -24.23
CA LYS A 578 -18.52 17.04 -24.49
C LYS A 578 -19.49 16.86 -23.30
N TRP A 579 -20.38 17.82 -23.09
CA TRP A 579 -21.27 17.86 -21.92
C TRP A 579 -22.24 16.67 -21.82
N SER A 580 -22.66 16.08 -22.94
CA SER A 580 -23.48 14.87 -22.97
C SER A 580 -22.75 13.66 -22.37
N ASP A 581 -21.45 13.53 -22.64
CA ASP A 581 -20.62 12.45 -22.07
C ASP A 581 -20.33 12.68 -20.59
N VAL A 582 -20.17 13.94 -20.17
CA VAL A 582 -20.04 14.31 -18.75
C VAL A 582 -21.26 13.84 -17.95
N GLU A 583 -22.46 14.11 -18.46
CA GLU A 583 -23.71 13.69 -17.84
C GLU A 583 -23.82 12.16 -17.81
N ARG A 584 -23.56 11.48 -18.94
CA ARG A 584 -23.53 10.01 -19.02
C ARG A 584 -22.60 9.37 -17.98
N VAL A 585 -21.38 9.87 -17.82
CA VAL A 585 -20.40 9.31 -16.88
C VAL A 585 -20.86 9.53 -15.43
N ARG A 586 -21.45 10.69 -15.11
CA ARG A 586 -22.00 10.97 -13.77
C ARG A 586 -23.25 10.14 -13.48
N ASP A 587 -24.09 9.90 -14.47
CA ASP A 587 -25.25 9.00 -14.35
C ASP A 587 -24.81 7.55 -14.14
N LEU A 588 -23.78 7.10 -14.86
CA LEU A 588 -23.21 5.78 -14.68
C LEU A 588 -22.61 5.60 -13.28
N MET A 589 -21.94 6.64 -12.76
CA MET A 589 -21.42 6.67 -11.38
C MET A 589 -22.56 6.51 -10.35
N ARG A 590 -23.66 7.26 -10.53
CA ARG A 590 -24.86 7.16 -9.69
C ARG A 590 -25.54 5.78 -9.78
N LEU A 591 -25.70 5.25 -10.99
CA LEU A 591 -26.35 3.97 -11.25
C LEU A 591 -25.59 2.80 -10.58
N ARG A 592 -24.26 2.89 -10.54
CA ARG A 592 -23.40 1.88 -9.90
C ARG A 592 -23.20 2.10 -8.40
N GLY A 593 -23.82 3.13 -7.82
CA GLY A 593 -23.70 3.43 -6.38
C GLY A 593 -22.30 3.86 -5.95
N VAL A 594 -21.46 4.33 -6.89
CA VAL A 594 -20.10 4.80 -6.59
C VAL A 594 -20.20 6.21 -6.03
N ASN A 595 -19.92 6.36 -4.75
CA ASN A 595 -19.92 7.67 -4.08
C ASN A 595 -18.52 8.28 -4.10
N LYS A 596 -18.45 9.61 -4.17
CA LYS A 596 -17.20 10.34 -3.98
C LYS A 596 -16.83 10.29 -2.50
N ASP A 597 -15.60 9.87 -2.19
CA ASP A 597 -15.09 9.94 -0.82
C ASP A 597 -15.07 11.40 -0.33
N PRO A 598 -15.74 11.71 0.79
CA PRO A 598 -15.73 13.05 1.35
C PRO A 598 -14.31 13.37 1.85
N GLY A 599 -13.82 14.58 1.54
CA GLY A 599 -12.53 15.02 2.05
C GLY A 599 -12.57 15.10 3.58
N CYS A 600 -11.54 14.59 4.25
CA CYS A 600 -11.39 14.69 5.70
C CYS A 600 -10.16 15.54 6.06
N SER A 601 -10.25 16.21 7.19
CA SER A 601 -9.15 16.93 7.85
C SER A 601 -9.21 16.60 9.34
N TRP A 602 -8.10 16.66 10.06
CA TRP A 602 -8.10 16.38 11.49
C TRP A 602 -7.14 17.31 12.24
N VAL A 603 -7.39 17.51 13.53
CA VAL A 603 -6.56 18.31 14.42
C VAL A 603 -6.39 17.60 15.76
N GLU A 604 -5.18 17.59 16.30
CA GLU A 604 -4.90 17.03 17.62
C GLU A 604 -4.96 18.15 18.68
N LEU A 605 -5.87 18.00 19.66
CA LEU A 605 -6.04 18.92 20.78
C LEU A 605 -6.05 18.12 22.08
N ASN A 606 -5.17 18.45 23.02
CA ASN A 606 -5.04 17.77 24.32
C ASN A 606 -4.89 16.23 24.19
N SER A 607 -4.07 15.76 23.24
CA SER A 607 -3.86 14.33 22.97
C SER A 607 -5.13 13.58 22.52
N ARG A 608 -6.09 14.31 21.91
CA ARG A 608 -7.25 13.75 21.23
C ARG A 608 -7.30 14.26 19.79
N VAL A 609 -7.42 13.35 18.84
CA VAL A 609 -7.58 13.66 17.43
C VAL A 609 -9.06 13.97 17.14
N ASN A 610 -9.35 15.17 16.64
CA ASN A 610 -10.66 15.62 16.23
C ASN A 610 -10.71 15.63 14.70
N VAL A 611 -11.61 14.84 14.11
CA VAL A 611 -11.71 14.67 12.65
C VAL A 611 -12.92 15.46 12.13
N PHE A 612 -12.73 16.19 11.03
CA PHE A 612 -13.72 16.97 10.32
C PHE A 612 -13.86 16.45 8.89
N VAL A 613 -15.06 15.96 8.56
CA VAL A 613 -15.38 15.39 7.25
C VAL A 613 -16.31 16.33 6.48
N VAL A 614 -16.01 16.59 5.21
CA VAL A 614 -16.79 17.48 4.34
C VAL A 614 -18.21 16.92 4.16
N GLY A 615 -19.22 17.71 4.54
CA GLY A 615 -20.63 17.34 4.44
C GLY A 615 -21.22 16.70 5.70
N GLU A 616 -20.39 16.32 6.67
CA GLU A 616 -20.82 15.71 7.93
C GLU A 616 -20.68 16.69 9.10
N GLN A 617 -21.34 17.84 8.99
CA GLN A 617 -21.31 18.91 9.99
C GLN A 617 -21.93 18.52 11.35
N HIS A 618 -22.52 17.33 11.49
CA HIS A 618 -23.24 16.90 12.69
C HIS A 618 -22.62 15.71 13.42
N GLN A 619 -21.53 15.11 12.91
CA GLN A 619 -20.92 13.94 13.57
C GLN A 619 -19.86 14.32 14.62
N HIS A 620 -19.29 15.53 14.55
CA HIS A 620 -18.34 15.97 15.56
C HIS A 620 -19.07 16.26 16.90
N PRO A 621 -18.62 15.71 18.04
CA PRO A 621 -19.33 15.83 19.33
C PRO A 621 -19.61 17.27 19.77
N GLU A 622 -18.77 18.21 19.34
CA GLU A 622 -18.88 19.64 19.64
C GLU A 622 -19.27 20.51 18.42
N ALA A 623 -19.78 19.93 17.33
CA ALA A 623 -20.02 20.65 16.09
C ALA A 623 -20.92 21.90 16.23
N GLU A 624 -21.96 21.80 17.05
CA GLU A 624 -22.88 22.91 17.32
C GLU A 624 -22.18 24.05 18.08
N ASN A 625 -21.35 23.72 19.07
CA ASN A 625 -20.58 24.69 19.84
C ASN A 625 -19.55 25.40 18.96
N ILE A 626 -18.83 24.64 18.13
CA ILE A 626 -17.87 25.19 17.16
C ILE A 626 -18.61 26.14 16.22
N SER A 627 -19.70 25.70 15.59
CA SER A 627 -20.48 26.54 14.66
C SER A 627 -21.02 27.82 15.29
N ALA A 628 -21.49 27.74 16.54
CA ALA A 628 -21.97 28.90 17.30
C ALA A 628 -20.84 29.92 17.57
N GLU A 629 -19.66 29.44 17.97
CA GLU A 629 -18.53 30.31 18.26
C GLU A 629 -17.92 30.91 16.99
N LEU A 630 -17.91 30.17 15.88
CA LEU A 630 -17.54 30.69 14.56
C LEU A 630 -18.51 31.80 14.10
N MET A 631 -19.82 31.63 14.32
CA MET A 631 -20.81 32.68 14.05
C MET A 631 -20.60 33.93 14.92
N ARG A 632 -20.26 33.73 16.21
CA ARG A 632 -19.97 34.83 17.12
C ARG A 632 -18.71 35.60 16.69
N LEU A 633 -17.65 34.91 16.31
CA LEU A 633 -16.41 35.50 15.79
C LEU A 633 -16.67 36.26 14.48
N ALA A 634 -17.43 35.68 13.55
CA ALA A 634 -17.80 36.35 12.31
C ALA A 634 -18.61 37.64 12.55
N LYS A 635 -19.46 37.66 13.59
CA LYS A 635 -20.19 38.87 14.00
C LYS A 635 -19.26 39.93 14.56
N HIS A 636 -18.35 39.57 15.48
CA HIS A 636 -17.34 40.49 16.00
C HIS A 636 -16.46 41.09 14.90
N MET A 637 -16.03 40.28 13.93
CA MET A 637 -15.24 40.77 12.79
C MET A 637 -16.00 41.81 11.96
N LYS A 638 -17.31 41.59 11.71
CA LYS A 638 -18.17 42.56 11.01
C LYS A 638 -18.34 43.85 11.81
N ASP A 639 -18.53 43.74 13.13
CA ASP A 639 -18.72 44.89 14.03
C ASP A 639 -17.44 45.75 14.14
N GLU A 640 -16.25 45.16 14.00
CA GLU A 640 -14.97 45.89 13.91
C GLU A 640 -14.64 46.46 12.52
N GLY A 641 -15.59 46.40 11.57
CA GLY A 641 -15.49 47.07 10.28
C GLY A 641 -15.03 46.19 9.11
N TYR A 642 -14.95 44.87 9.29
CA TYR A 642 -14.71 43.94 8.17
C TYR A 642 -15.87 44.00 7.17
N ARG A 643 -15.63 44.59 5.99
CA ARG A 643 -16.55 44.61 4.85
C ARG A 643 -16.04 43.66 3.78
N GLN A 644 -16.81 42.60 3.49
CA GLN A 644 -16.55 41.72 2.36
C GLN A 644 -16.70 42.54 1.07
N THR A 645 -15.58 42.89 0.44
CA THR A 645 -15.56 43.70 -0.78
C THR A 645 -15.90 42.80 -1.97
N SER A 646 -17.12 42.92 -2.47
CA SER A 646 -17.60 42.29 -3.71
C SER A 646 -17.00 42.90 -4.99
N GLN A 647 -15.85 43.60 -4.90
CA GLN A 647 -15.29 44.45 -5.95
C GLN A 647 -14.05 43.88 -6.66
N PHE A 648 -13.64 42.64 -6.39
CA PHE A 648 -12.71 41.94 -7.29
C PHE A 648 -13.50 41.25 -8.41
N SER A 649 -14.09 42.07 -9.28
CA SER A 649 -14.73 41.62 -10.51
C SER A 649 -13.66 41.26 -11.55
N PHE A 650 -13.16 40.02 -11.51
CA PHE A 650 -12.73 39.37 -12.74
C PHE A 650 -14.00 39.06 -13.56
N SER A 651 -13.93 39.27 -14.86
CA SER A 651 -15.03 39.34 -15.83
C SER A 651 -16.17 38.32 -15.64
N GLU A 652 -17.40 38.79 -15.86
CA GLU A 652 -18.70 38.12 -15.68
C GLU A 652 -18.91 36.76 -16.39
N GLU A 653 -17.95 36.25 -17.17
CA GLU A 653 -18.03 34.91 -17.79
C GLU A 653 -17.67 33.76 -16.83
N LEU A 654 -17.16 34.06 -15.61
CA LEU A 654 -16.77 33.04 -14.62
C LEU A 654 -17.82 32.76 -13.53
N ILE A 655 -18.97 33.44 -13.53
CA ILE A 655 -19.98 33.38 -12.43
C ILE A 655 -21.20 32.55 -12.85
N GLY A 656 -20.95 31.28 -13.17
CA GLY A 656 -21.96 30.24 -13.09
C GLY A 656 -21.59 29.33 -11.92
N THR A 657 -22.38 29.32 -10.84
CA THR A 657 -22.28 28.41 -9.67
C THR A 657 -21.13 28.64 -8.67
N VAL A 658 -21.19 29.75 -7.92
CA VAL A 658 -20.76 29.74 -6.50
C VAL A 658 -22.03 29.61 -5.65
N ASN A 659 -22.27 28.41 -5.10
CA ASN A 659 -23.34 28.21 -4.13
C ASN A 659 -23.03 29.01 -2.87
N ASN A 660 -23.94 29.93 -2.53
CA ASN A 660 -23.84 30.94 -1.49
C ASN A 660 -24.02 30.39 -0.05
N GLU A 661 -23.80 29.10 0.19
CA GLU A 661 -24.27 28.42 1.43
C GLU A 661 -23.19 27.81 2.32
N THR A 662 -21.88 28.03 2.08
CA THR A 662 -20.85 27.55 3.01
C THR A 662 -20.15 28.73 3.70
N LEU A 663 -20.31 28.79 5.02
CA LEU A 663 -19.81 29.80 5.95
C LEU A 663 -18.41 30.35 5.61
N GLY A 664 -18.25 31.66 5.74
CA GLY A 664 -17.04 32.40 5.40
C GLY A 664 -15.79 31.97 6.16
N TYR A 665 -14.87 31.33 5.45
CA TYR A 665 -13.45 31.24 5.80
C TYR A 665 -12.61 31.64 4.59
N PHE A 666 -11.42 32.17 4.89
CA PHE A 666 -10.38 32.77 4.05
C PHE A 666 -9.81 31.86 2.94
N ILE A 667 -10.65 31.13 2.22
CA ILE A 667 -10.25 30.17 1.20
C ILE A 667 -10.45 30.82 -0.18
N GLY A 668 -9.40 31.45 -0.69
CA GLY A 668 -9.37 31.98 -2.05
C GLY A 668 -9.03 30.85 -3.02
N ARG A 669 -10.01 30.37 -3.79
CA ARG A 669 -9.79 29.37 -4.85
C ARG A 669 -9.82 30.03 -6.22
N ILE A 670 -8.86 29.69 -7.07
CA ILE A 670 -8.83 30.08 -8.48
C ILE A 670 -9.03 28.82 -9.30
N GLU A 671 -10.01 28.82 -10.19
CA GLU A 671 -10.23 27.73 -11.14
C GLU A 671 -9.09 27.72 -12.15
N CYS A 672 -8.48 26.57 -12.40
CA CYS A 672 -7.46 26.39 -13.42
C CYS A 672 -7.73 25.06 -14.16
N CYS A 673 -6.95 24.74 -15.17
CA CYS A 673 -7.04 23.53 -15.98
C CYS A 673 -6.88 22.24 -15.16
N TYR A 674 -6.30 22.31 -13.96
CA TYR A 674 -6.19 21.21 -13.01
C TYR A 674 -7.37 21.11 -12.01
N GLY A 675 -8.31 22.06 -12.06
CA GLY A 675 -9.45 22.23 -11.16
C GLY A 675 -9.34 23.49 -10.28
N TRP A 676 -10.14 23.57 -9.21
CA TRP A 676 -10.06 24.67 -8.25
C TRP A 676 -8.79 24.54 -7.39
N ILE A 677 -7.86 25.50 -7.51
CA ILE A 677 -6.66 25.57 -6.66
C ILE A 677 -6.90 26.55 -5.52
N GLU A 678 -6.70 26.08 -4.30
CA GLU A 678 -6.63 26.93 -3.11
C GLU A 678 -5.32 27.73 -3.10
N CYS A 679 -5.46 29.03 -3.33
CA CYS A 679 -4.39 30.02 -3.42
C CYS A 679 -4.19 30.78 -2.11
N VAL A 680 -5.27 30.92 -1.33
CA VAL A 680 -5.29 31.53 0.01
C VAL A 680 -6.02 30.57 0.93
N GLY A 681 -5.47 30.31 2.10
CA GLY A 681 -6.06 29.43 3.10
C GLY A 681 -5.60 29.78 4.51
N ILE A 682 -6.06 29.02 5.49
CA ILE A 682 -5.63 29.14 6.89
C ILE A 682 -4.75 27.94 7.22
N ALA A 683 -3.52 28.19 7.68
CA ALA A 683 -2.65 27.15 8.20
C ALA A 683 -2.67 27.17 9.74
N ASP A 684 -3.02 26.05 10.35
CA ASP A 684 -2.72 25.81 11.76
C ASP A 684 -1.22 25.51 11.89
N ARG A 685 -0.55 26.34 12.68
CA ARG A 685 0.88 26.27 12.94
C ARG A 685 1.13 26.01 14.43
N SER A 686 0.37 25.08 15.00
CA SER A 686 0.51 24.54 16.36
C SER A 686 1.92 24.05 16.72
N ALA A 687 2.79 23.80 15.74
CA ALA A 687 4.20 23.45 15.93
C ALA A 687 5.13 24.63 16.34
N TYR A 688 4.67 25.90 16.35
CA TYR A 688 5.50 27.00 16.85
C TYR A 688 5.48 27.06 18.37
N ASP A 689 6.65 26.87 18.98
CA ASP A 689 6.83 27.15 20.41
C ASP A 689 6.89 28.66 20.67
N LEU A 690 5.73 29.24 20.97
CA LEU A 690 5.61 30.65 21.32
C LEU A 690 6.37 31.03 22.60
N LYS A 691 6.68 30.07 23.49
CA LYS A 691 7.52 30.35 24.67
C LYS A 691 8.96 30.62 24.24
N ALA A 692 9.53 29.77 23.40
CA ALA A 692 10.87 29.97 22.85
C ALA A 692 10.97 31.30 22.07
N HIS A 693 9.93 31.68 21.33
CA HIS A 693 9.89 32.96 20.62
C HIS A 693 9.74 34.14 21.58
N SER A 694 8.94 34.01 22.63
CA SER A 694 8.78 35.02 23.68
C SER A 694 10.08 35.29 24.43
N GLU A 695 10.82 34.23 24.79
CA GLU A 695 12.14 34.34 25.42
C GLU A 695 13.16 35.05 24.54
N LYS A 696 13.15 34.76 23.22
CA LYS A 696 14.13 35.31 22.29
C LYS A 696 13.82 36.73 21.83
N SER A 697 12.54 37.07 21.72
CA SER A 697 12.07 38.41 21.37
C SER A 697 12.00 39.36 22.57
N GLY A 698 11.95 38.81 23.79
CA GLY A 698 11.67 39.58 25.02
C GLY A 698 10.22 40.08 25.10
N VAL A 699 9.35 39.68 24.18
CA VAL A 699 7.95 40.08 24.13
C VAL A 699 7.09 38.93 24.68
N PRO A 700 6.23 39.16 25.69
CA PRO A 700 5.34 38.12 26.20
C PRO A 700 4.27 37.75 25.14
N LEU A 701 4.44 36.60 24.48
CA LEU A 701 3.49 36.09 23.48
C LEU A 701 2.41 35.23 24.13
N VAL A 702 1.66 35.86 25.05
CA VAL A 702 0.57 35.25 25.80
C VAL A 702 -0.70 36.08 25.67
N ALA A 703 -1.85 35.42 25.66
CA ALA A 703 -3.16 36.05 25.69
C ALA A 703 -3.67 36.15 27.15
N HIS A 704 -4.40 37.23 27.43
CA HIS A 704 -4.99 37.50 28.73
C HIS A 704 -6.52 37.50 28.62
N GLU A 705 -7.18 36.69 29.43
CA GLU A 705 -8.64 36.67 29.57
C GLU A 705 -8.99 37.15 30.97
N LYS A 706 -9.65 38.32 31.09
CA LYS A 706 -10.08 38.85 32.39
C LYS A 706 -11.27 38.06 32.92
N PHE A 707 -11.20 37.65 34.18
CA PHE A 707 -12.36 37.03 34.83
C PHE A 707 -13.41 38.10 35.18
N SER A 708 -14.68 37.75 35.05
CA SER A 708 -15.80 38.63 35.42
C SER A 708 -15.86 38.89 36.93
N LYS A 709 -15.35 37.97 37.76
CA LYS A 709 -15.11 38.14 39.20
C LYS A 709 -13.75 37.51 39.56
N PRO A 710 -12.95 38.13 40.44
CA PRO A 710 -11.67 37.56 40.86
C PRO A 710 -11.85 36.17 41.47
N ARG A 711 -11.04 35.20 41.05
CA ARG A 711 -11.08 33.81 41.53
C ARG A 711 -10.03 33.62 42.62
N GLU A 712 -10.43 33.08 43.77
CA GLU A 712 -9.50 32.64 44.82
C GLU A 712 -8.97 31.24 44.44
N VAL A 713 -7.65 31.12 44.29
CA VAL A 713 -6.97 29.87 43.93
C VAL A 713 -5.91 29.57 44.99
N GLU A 714 -5.96 28.38 45.56
CA GLU A 714 -4.90 27.87 46.44
C GLU A 714 -3.77 27.30 45.57
N LYS A 715 -2.56 27.86 45.70
CA LYS A 715 -1.39 27.38 44.97
C LYS A 715 -0.27 26.96 45.93
N PRO A 716 0.43 25.84 45.66
CA PRO A 716 1.61 25.47 46.42
C PRO A 716 2.75 26.45 46.10
N VAL A 717 3.26 27.12 47.12
CA VAL A 717 4.45 27.96 47.07
C VAL A 717 5.63 27.13 47.55
N ILE A 718 6.60 26.94 46.67
CA ILE A 718 7.83 26.18 46.91
C ILE A 718 8.95 27.19 47.21
N VAL A 719 9.51 27.11 48.40
CA VAL A 719 10.60 27.99 48.84
C VAL A 719 11.86 27.13 49.09
N PRO A 720 12.81 27.09 48.14
CA PRO A 720 14.07 26.37 48.31
C PRO A 720 15.04 27.13 49.23
N SER A 721 15.63 26.43 50.21
CA SER A 721 16.69 26.97 51.08
C SER A 721 18.02 26.99 50.33
N LYS A 722 18.37 28.15 49.77
CA LYS A 722 19.64 28.33 49.02
C LYS A 722 20.87 27.99 49.85
N LYS A 723 20.84 28.19 51.17
CA LYS A 723 21.97 27.88 52.06
C LYS A 723 22.20 26.38 52.19
N ASP A 724 21.13 25.61 52.46
CA ASP A 724 21.22 24.18 52.70
C ASP A 724 21.41 23.39 51.39
N LEU A 725 20.79 23.84 50.30
CA LEU A 725 21.02 23.29 48.96
C LEU A 725 22.45 23.56 48.47
N GLY A 726 23.03 24.72 48.79
CA GLY A 726 24.43 25.03 48.46
C GLY A 726 25.45 24.18 49.24
N LEU A 727 25.11 23.80 50.47
CA LEU A 727 25.94 22.89 51.29
C LEU A 727 25.86 21.44 50.77
N ALA A 728 24.68 20.98 50.34
CA ALA A 728 24.46 19.63 49.87
C ALA A 728 24.90 19.39 48.42
N PHE A 729 24.72 20.38 47.54
CA PHE A 729 24.95 20.25 46.10
C PHE A 729 25.98 21.27 45.58
N LYS A 730 27.19 21.23 46.16
CA LYS A 730 28.31 22.10 45.75
C LYS A 730 28.54 22.03 44.23
N GLY A 731 28.41 23.16 43.54
CA GLY A 731 28.55 23.29 42.09
C GLY A 731 27.24 23.11 41.30
N ASN A 732 26.30 22.30 41.77
CA ASN A 732 25.05 21.97 41.06
C ASN A 732 23.81 22.68 41.61
N GLN A 733 23.95 23.48 42.67
CA GLN A 733 22.86 24.18 43.37
C GLN A 733 21.91 24.91 42.43
N LYS A 734 22.43 25.67 41.45
CA LYS A 734 21.61 26.48 40.55
C LYS A 734 20.60 25.63 39.77
N MET A 735 21.06 24.50 39.24
CA MET A 735 20.24 23.56 38.45
C MET A 735 19.18 22.86 39.31
N VAL A 736 19.52 22.54 40.57
CA VAL A 736 18.57 21.94 41.52
C VAL A 736 17.49 22.95 41.96
N VAL A 737 17.88 24.21 42.19
CA VAL A 737 16.93 25.28 42.54
C VAL A 737 15.98 25.57 41.38
N GLU A 738 16.49 25.71 40.16
CA GLU A 738 15.66 25.93 38.96
C GLU A 738 14.70 24.76 38.72
N ALA A 739 15.14 23.52 38.94
CA ALA A 739 14.28 22.34 38.83
C ALA A 739 13.19 22.30 39.92
N LEU A 740 13.50 22.69 41.17
CA LEU A 740 12.51 22.78 42.25
C LEU A 740 11.49 23.91 42.00
N GLU A 741 11.92 25.04 41.44
CA GLU A 741 11.03 26.17 41.12
C GLU A 741 10.14 25.90 39.90
N ALA A 742 10.58 25.02 38.98
CA ALA A 742 9.84 24.63 37.78
C ALA A 742 8.89 23.43 37.97
N MET A 743 8.76 22.89 39.19
CA MET A 743 7.88 21.75 39.47
C MET A 743 6.40 22.08 39.23
N SER A 744 5.65 21.10 38.73
CA SER A 744 4.20 21.21 38.61
C SER A 744 3.50 21.21 39.98
N GLU A 745 2.27 21.72 40.04
CA GLU A 745 1.48 21.76 41.29
C GLU A 745 1.26 20.35 41.89
N MET A 746 1.12 19.33 41.03
CA MET A 746 0.94 17.93 41.44
C MET A 746 2.23 17.35 42.04
N GLU A 747 3.37 17.55 41.38
CA GLU A 747 4.69 17.10 41.88
C GLU A 747 5.05 17.78 43.20
N ALA A 748 4.71 19.07 43.36
CA ALA A 748 4.94 19.82 44.59
C ALA A 748 4.16 19.24 45.78
N MET A 749 2.91 18.80 45.56
CA MET A 749 2.06 18.20 46.58
C MET A 749 2.53 16.79 46.97
N GLU A 750 2.95 15.98 46.00
CA GLU A 750 3.56 14.67 46.26
C GLU A 750 4.87 14.80 47.04
N MET A 751 5.73 15.76 46.65
CA MET A 751 6.97 16.06 47.36
C MET A 751 6.70 16.50 48.80
N LYS A 752 5.69 17.36 49.02
CA LYS A 752 5.29 17.78 50.36
C LYS A 752 4.88 16.60 51.23
N ALA A 753 4.02 15.71 50.72
CA ALA A 753 3.57 14.51 51.44
C ALA A 753 4.73 13.56 51.75
N ALA A 754 5.67 13.39 50.81
CA ALA A 754 6.87 12.57 51.01
C ALA A 754 7.82 13.16 52.08
N LEU A 755 8.03 14.48 52.06
CA LEU A 755 8.87 15.18 53.04
C LEU A 755 8.26 15.20 54.44
N GLU A 756 6.93 15.22 54.57
CA GLU A 756 6.23 15.16 55.85
C GLU A 756 6.20 13.75 56.46
N SER A 757 6.12 12.71 55.62
CA SER A 757 6.08 11.31 56.08
C SER A 757 7.46 10.70 56.33
N LYS A 758 8.42 10.89 55.43
CA LYS A 758 9.73 10.23 55.44
C LYS A 758 10.91 11.15 55.76
N GLY A 759 10.71 12.48 55.71
CA GLY A 759 11.75 13.48 55.99
C GLY A 759 12.73 13.76 54.84
N GLU A 760 12.77 12.88 53.83
CA GLU A 760 13.54 13.00 52.60
C GLU A 760 12.77 12.41 51.40
N THR A 761 13.07 12.91 50.20
CA THR A 761 12.51 12.41 48.94
C THR A 761 13.56 12.39 47.84
N SER A 762 13.44 11.45 46.91
CA SER A 762 14.23 11.44 45.68
C SER A 762 13.59 12.36 44.66
N PHE A 763 14.35 13.31 44.11
CA PHE A 763 13.90 14.27 43.12
C PHE A 763 14.77 14.20 41.87
N LYS A 764 14.17 13.93 40.72
CA LYS A 764 14.89 13.81 39.45
C LYS A 764 15.17 15.17 38.84
N VAL A 765 16.44 15.53 38.70
CA VAL A 765 16.84 16.78 38.04
C VAL A 765 17.28 16.47 36.61
N CYS A 766 16.40 16.70 35.64
CA CYS A 766 16.61 16.34 34.23
C CYS A 766 17.91 16.94 33.65
N THR A 767 18.27 18.16 34.05
CA THR A 767 19.49 18.85 33.60
C THR A 767 20.77 18.22 34.15
N LEU A 768 20.70 17.46 35.24
CA LEU A 768 21.82 16.70 35.83
C LEU A 768 21.81 15.22 35.41
N GLY A 769 20.72 14.74 34.81
CA GLY A 769 20.54 13.34 34.42
C GLY A 769 20.59 12.35 35.59
N LYS A 770 20.37 12.81 36.82
CA LYS A 770 20.47 12.02 38.06
C LYS A 770 19.40 12.42 39.07
N ASP A 771 19.05 11.48 39.93
CA ASP A 771 18.16 11.71 41.06
C ASP A 771 18.96 12.27 42.25
N VAL A 772 18.43 13.32 42.88
CA VAL A 772 19.02 13.97 44.05
C VAL A 772 18.11 13.82 45.26
N VAL A 773 18.70 13.61 46.44
CA VAL A 773 17.93 13.47 47.69
C VAL A 773 17.65 14.84 48.29
N ILE A 774 16.38 15.22 48.34
CA ILE A 774 15.90 16.48 48.93
C ILE A 774 15.36 16.19 50.33
N THR A 775 15.81 16.97 51.31
CA THR A 775 15.37 16.82 52.72
C THR A 775 14.46 17.98 53.13
N LYS A 776 13.71 17.81 54.23
CA LYS A 776 12.81 18.84 54.77
C LYS A 776 13.48 20.18 55.13
N LYS A 777 14.80 20.20 55.30
CA LYS A 777 15.58 21.43 55.53
C LYS A 777 15.87 22.20 54.23
N MET A 778 15.83 21.52 53.08
CA MET A 778 16.23 22.06 51.79
C MET A 778 15.10 22.75 51.02
N VAL A 779 13.83 22.37 51.27
CA VAL A 779 12.67 22.98 50.62
C VAL A 779 11.46 23.05 51.56
N SER A 780 10.77 24.18 51.54
CA SER A 780 9.51 24.42 52.24
C SER A 780 8.38 24.53 51.22
N ILE A 781 7.31 23.75 51.38
CA ILE A 781 6.15 23.78 50.48
C ILE A 781 4.89 24.12 51.29
N SER A 782 4.29 25.28 51.04
CA SER A 782 3.09 25.78 51.73
C SER A 782 1.98 26.15 50.74
N MET A 783 0.71 26.03 51.13
CA MET A 783 -0.41 26.46 50.29
C MET A 783 -0.71 27.93 50.58
N GLU A 784 -0.66 28.79 49.56
CA GLU A 784 -1.08 30.19 49.67
C GLU A 784 -2.34 30.45 48.84
N LYS A 785 -3.25 31.25 49.39
CA LYS A 785 -4.48 31.70 48.72
C LYS A 785 -4.16 32.95 47.91
N LYS A 786 -4.28 32.86 46.59
CA LYS A 786 -4.04 33.98 45.67
C LYS A 786 -5.33 34.36 44.94
N MET A 787 -5.59 35.65 44.86
CA MET A 787 -6.69 36.21 44.06
C MET A 787 -6.21 36.43 42.62
N GLU A 788 -6.76 35.67 41.68
CA GLU A 788 -6.48 35.82 40.24
C GLU A 788 -7.58 36.65 39.57
N HIS A 789 -7.17 37.76 38.95
CA HIS A 789 -8.07 38.67 38.23
C HIS A 789 -8.18 38.34 36.73
N GLN A 790 -7.25 37.54 36.19
CA GLN A 790 -7.17 37.19 34.79
C GLN A 790 -6.49 35.83 34.58
N ARG A 791 -6.93 35.09 33.58
CA ARG A 791 -6.25 33.90 33.04
C ARG A 791 -5.20 34.35 32.02
N VAL A 792 -4.03 33.71 32.05
CA VAL A 792 -2.98 33.89 31.04
C VAL A 792 -2.78 32.57 30.33
N PHE A 793 -2.77 32.56 29.01
CA PHE A 793 -2.55 31.34 28.22
C PHE A 793 -1.77 31.63 26.94
N THR A 794 -1.07 30.63 26.41
CA THR A 794 -0.38 30.71 25.12
C THR A 794 -1.39 30.40 24.00
N PRO A 795 -1.64 31.32 23.06
CA PRO A 795 -2.62 31.08 21.99
C PRO A 795 -2.07 30.15 20.90
N SER A 796 -2.95 29.44 20.19
CA SER A 796 -2.58 28.75 18.94
C SER A 796 -2.38 29.77 17.82
N VAL A 797 -1.36 29.59 16.99
CA VAL A 797 -1.07 30.48 15.86
C VAL A 797 -1.84 30.01 14.63
N ILE A 798 -2.79 30.82 14.20
CA ILE A 798 -3.49 30.68 12.93
C ILE A 798 -2.91 31.74 11.96
N GLU A 799 -2.25 31.29 10.91
CA GLU A 799 -1.67 32.18 9.89
C GLU A 799 -2.49 32.12 8.59
N PRO A 800 -2.89 33.27 8.00
CA PRO A 800 -3.33 33.32 6.62
C PRO A 800 -2.19 32.91 5.70
N SER A 801 -2.27 31.73 5.10
CA SER A 801 -1.25 31.22 4.20
C SER A 801 -1.57 31.68 2.77
N PHE A 802 -0.66 32.42 2.17
CA PHE A 802 -0.70 32.77 0.75
C PHE A 802 0.26 31.86 0.00
N GLY A 803 -0.29 30.98 -0.83
CA GLY A 803 0.52 30.19 -1.75
C GLY A 803 0.99 31.06 -2.91
N ILE A 804 1.98 31.94 -2.72
CA ILE A 804 2.49 32.85 -3.76
C ILE A 804 2.81 32.08 -5.05
N GLY A 805 3.43 30.90 -4.94
CA GLY A 805 3.70 30.04 -6.09
C GLY A 805 2.44 29.56 -6.81
N ARG A 806 1.37 29.25 -6.07
CA ARG A 806 0.06 28.86 -6.64
C ARG A 806 -0.64 30.04 -7.31
N ILE A 807 -0.57 31.22 -6.70
CA ILE A 807 -1.11 32.46 -7.28
C ILE A 807 -0.39 32.80 -8.59
N ILE A 808 0.95 32.74 -8.59
CA ILE A 808 1.77 32.98 -9.79
C ILE A 808 1.46 31.95 -10.87
N TYR A 809 1.33 30.67 -10.49
CA TYR A 809 0.94 29.60 -11.41
C TYR A 809 -0.41 29.89 -12.07
N CYS A 810 -1.45 30.21 -11.28
CA CYS A 810 -2.76 30.57 -11.80
C CYS A 810 -2.69 31.81 -12.71
N LEU A 811 -1.90 32.83 -12.34
CA LEU A 811 -1.70 34.02 -13.16
C LEU A 811 -1.09 33.69 -14.52
N PHE A 812 -0.05 32.85 -14.57
CA PHE A 812 0.55 32.41 -15.82
C PHE A 812 -0.45 31.66 -16.68
N GLU A 813 -1.19 30.73 -16.09
CA GLU A 813 -2.13 29.92 -16.83
C GLU A 813 -3.28 30.73 -17.44
N HIS A 814 -3.92 31.59 -16.64
CA HIS A 814 -5.01 32.47 -17.12
C HIS A 814 -4.54 33.52 -18.10
N SER A 815 -3.26 33.91 -18.02
CA SER A 815 -2.68 34.84 -18.97
C SER A 815 -2.19 34.11 -20.23
N PHE A 816 -2.00 32.80 -20.24
CA PHE A 816 -1.45 32.11 -21.41
C PHE A 816 -2.50 31.96 -22.51
N TYR A 817 -2.17 32.38 -23.72
CA TYR A 817 -3.03 32.22 -24.89
C TYR A 817 -2.20 31.99 -26.15
N THR A 818 -2.72 31.13 -27.03
CA THR A 818 -2.11 30.84 -28.33
C THR A 818 -2.79 31.69 -29.41
N ARG A 819 -2.02 32.59 -30.02
CA ARG A 819 -2.51 33.53 -31.04
C ARG A 819 -2.27 32.95 -32.44
N PRO A 820 -3.30 32.94 -33.31
CA PRO A 820 -3.13 32.55 -34.71
C PRO A 820 -2.13 33.49 -35.43
N SER A 821 -1.12 32.90 -36.09
CA SER A 821 -0.18 33.61 -36.96
C SER A 821 -0.55 33.41 -38.44
N LYS A 822 -0.01 34.25 -39.33
CA LYS A 822 -0.08 34.05 -40.79
C LYS A 822 0.89 32.98 -41.28
N SER A 823 1.94 32.69 -40.51
CA SER A 823 2.78 31.50 -40.66
C SER A 823 2.05 30.30 -40.06
N GLU A 824 2.29 29.08 -40.56
CA GLU A 824 1.72 27.83 -40.00
C GLU A 824 2.11 27.55 -38.52
N GLU A 825 2.91 28.42 -37.91
CA GLU A 825 3.34 28.35 -36.50
C GLU A 825 2.41 29.17 -35.59
N GLU A 826 1.76 28.48 -34.65
CA GLU A 826 0.99 29.09 -33.57
C GLU A 826 1.91 29.85 -32.57
N LEU A 827 1.61 31.12 -32.28
CA LEU A 827 2.44 31.95 -31.39
C LEU A 827 1.89 31.93 -29.96
N ASN A 828 2.70 31.44 -29.02
CA ASN A 828 2.36 31.42 -27.60
C ASN A 828 2.66 32.76 -26.94
N VAL A 829 1.65 33.42 -26.37
CA VAL A 829 1.78 34.75 -25.77
C VAL A 829 1.18 34.80 -24.37
N PHE A 830 1.72 35.66 -23.50
CA PHE A 830 1.12 35.97 -22.22
C PHE A 830 0.28 37.26 -22.27
N ARG A 831 -1.01 37.13 -22.00
CA ARG A 831 -1.99 38.19 -21.88
C ARG A 831 -2.03 38.81 -20.48
N PHE A 832 -0.89 39.18 -19.90
CA PHE A 832 -0.88 39.82 -18.59
C PHE A 832 -1.70 41.13 -18.62
N PRO A 833 -2.63 41.34 -17.67
CA PRO A 833 -3.28 42.62 -17.48
C PRO A 833 -2.24 43.71 -17.15
N PRO A 834 -2.44 44.98 -17.61
CA PRO A 834 -1.51 46.07 -17.34
C PRO A 834 -1.19 46.25 -15.86
N LEU A 835 -2.11 45.95 -14.95
CA LEU A 835 -1.92 46.08 -13.51
C LEU A 835 -0.85 45.11 -12.96
N VAL A 836 -0.82 43.86 -13.45
CA VAL A 836 0.04 42.78 -12.92
C VAL A 836 1.24 42.44 -13.81
N ALA A 837 1.28 42.95 -15.04
CA ALA A 837 2.41 42.73 -15.95
C ALA A 837 3.74 43.17 -15.30
N PRO A 838 4.79 42.33 -15.30
CA PRO A 838 6.07 42.67 -14.67
C PRO A 838 6.76 43.85 -15.35
N ILE A 839 6.64 43.92 -16.68
CA ILE A 839 7.11 45.03 -17.51
C ILE A 839 5.87 45.63 -18.18
N LYS A 840 5.62 46.93 -17.94
CA LYS A 840 4.43 47.62 -18.48
C LYS A 840 4.61 48.05 -19.93
N CYS A 841 5.84 48.43 -20.29
CA CYS A 841 6.12 49.07 -21.56
C CYS A 841 7.48 48.64 -22.13
N THR A 842 7.58 48.44 -23.45
CA THR A 842 8.89 48.34 -24.13
C THR A 842 9.06 49.49 -25.11
N VAL A 843 10.21 50.14 -25.11
CA VAL A 843 10.55 51.27 -25.98
C VAL A 843 11.50 50.80 -27.09
N PHE A 844 11.14 51.08 -28.34
CA PHE A 844 11.91 50.74 -29.54
C PHE A 844 12.27 51.99 -30.35
N PRO A 845 13.54 52.18 -30.76
CA PRO A 845 13.86 53.04 -31.88
C PRO A 845 13.44 52.34 -33.19
N LEU A 846 12.69 53.03 -34.06
CA LEU A 846 12.21 52.47 -35.34
C LEU A 846 13.37 52.07 -36.26
N VAL A 847 14.39 52.93 -36.33
CA VAL A 847 15.62 52.73 -37.09
C VAL A 847 16.80 52.96 -36.15
N LYS A 848 17.90 52.24 -36.36
CA LYS A 848 19.12 52.45 -35.60
C LYS A 848 19.76 53.79 -36.00
N ASN A 849 19.44 54.83 -35.26
CA ASN A 849 19.92 56.21 -35.45
C ASN A 849 20.13 56.84 -34.07
N GLN A 850 21.23 57.56 -33.90
CA GLN A 850 21.59 58.24 -32.65
C GLN A 850 20.46 59.15 -32.14
N GLU A 851 19.77 59.84 -33.05
CA GLU A 851 18.65 60.73 -32.71
C GLU A 851 17.46 59.97 -32.09
N PHE A 852 17.15 58.77 -32.60
CA PHE A 852 16.06 57.94 -32.07
C PHE A 852 16.45 57.22 -30.78
N ASP A 853 17.72 56.84 -30.65
CA ASP A 853 18.25 56.27 -29.42
C ASP A 853 18.22 57.30 -28.28
N ASP A 854 18.53 58.57 -28.58
CA ASP A 854 18.47 59.64 -27.59
C ASP A 854 17.03 60.00 -27.21
N ALA A 855 16.09 60.01 -28.16
CA ALA A 855 14.65 60.13 -27.88
C ALA A 855 14.12 58.95 -27.03
N ALA A 856 14.56 57.71 -27.30
CA ALA A 856 14.18 56.55 -26.49
C ALA A 856 14.70 56.66 -25.04
N LYS A 857 15.91 57.20 -24.82
CA LYS A 857 16.43 57.48 -23.47
C LYS A 857 15.63 58.54 -22.73
N VAL A 858 15.15 59.57 -23.43
CA VAL A 858 14.29 60.61 -22.83
C VAL A 858 12.98 60.00 -22.34
N ILE A 859 12.34 59.16 -23.16
CA ILE A 859 11.11 58.44 -22.80
C ILE A 859 11.35 57.51 -21.61
N ALA A 860 12.43 56.73 -21.64
CA ALA A 860 12.78 55.82 -20.53
C ALA A 860 12.97 56.57 -19.20
N LYS A 861 13.61 57.75 -19.23
CA LYS A 861 13.74 58.61 -18.05
C LYS A 861 12.39 59.11 -17.55
N ALA A 862 11.48 59.50 -18.45
CA ALA A 862 10.13 59.90 -18.10
C ALA A 862 9.32 58.75 -17.48
N LEU A 863 9.38 57.54 -18.07
CA LEU A 863 8.73 56.34 -17.54
C LEU A 863 9.27 55.94 -16.16
N THR A 864 10.60 56.02 -15.96
CA THR A 864 11.24 55.79 -14.65
C THR A 864 10.71 56.77 -13.59
N THR A 865 10.61 58.04 -13.95
CA THR A 865 10.14 59.11 -13.05
C THR A 865 8.65 58.92 -12.69
N ALA A 866 7.86 58.34 -13.60
CA ALA A 866 6.45 58.01 -13.39
C ALA A 866 6.23 56.69 -12.63
N GLY A 867 7.29 55.93 -12.31
CA GLY A 867 7.19 54.64 -11.60
C GLY A 867 6.79 53.46 -12.50
N ILE A 868 6.96 53.58 -13.82
CA ILE A 868 6.51 52.58 -14.80
C ILE A 868 7.67 51.64 -15.17
N SER A 869 7.48 50.34 -14.96
CA SER A 869 8.48 49.33 -15.37
C SER A 869 8.56 49.23 -16.90
N HIS A 870 9.77 49.32 -17.43
CA HIS A 870 10.01 49.35 -18.88
C HIS A 870 11.32 48.70 -19.30
N ILE A 871 11.41 48.34 -20.58
CA ILE A 871 12.62 47.85 -21.25
C ILE A 871 12.91 48.71 -22.48
N ILE A 872 14.19 48.93 -22.81
CA ILE A 872 14.61 49.52 -24.07
C ILE A 872 15.24 48.42 -24.93
N ASP A 873 14.72 48.19 -26.13
CA ASP A 873 15.28 47.23 -27.09
C ASP A 873 15.81 47.93 -28.34
N THR A 874 17.14 48.09 -28.37
CA THR A 874 17.91 48.71 -29.46
C THR A 874 18.48 47.68 -30.45
N THR A 875 18.04 46.42 -30.40
CA THR A 875 18.55 45.37 -31.30
C THR A 875 18.27 45.71 -32.76
N ALA A 876 19.15 45.35 -33.70
CA ALA A 876 18.98 45.70 -35.12
C ALA A 876 17.99 44.78 -35.88
N ILE A 877 17.03 44.17 -35.19
CA ILE A 877 16.07 43.21 -35.76
C ILE A 877 14.83 43.97 -36.28
N SER A 878 14.12 43.41 -37.27
CA SER A 878 12.88 43.98 -37.79
C SER A 878 11.85 44.26 -36.68
N ILE A 879 11.11 45.37 -36.81
CA ILE A 879 10.16 45.82 -35.79
C ILE A 879 9.08 44.77 -35.51
N GLY A 880 8.64 44.03 -36.52
CA GLY A 880 7.66 42.94 -36.36
C GLY A 880 8.17 41.82 -35.44
N ARG A 881 9.44 41.44 -35.54
CA ARG A 881 10.04 40.43 -34.64
C ARG A 881 10.22 40.97 -33.21
N ARG A 882 10.47 42.27 -33.05
CA ARG A 882 10.52 42.90 -31.72
C ARG A 882 9.13 42.91 -31.08
N TYR A 883 8.09 43.31 -31.82
CA TYR A 883 6.71 43.19 -31.36
C TYR A 883 6.36 41.75 -30.97
N ALA A 884 6.72 40.75 -31.78
CA ALA A 884 6.46 39.35 -31.47
C ALA A 884 7.11 38.92 -30.14
N ARG A 885 8.41 39.21 -29.94
CA ARG A 885 9.11 38.89 -28.68
C ARG A 885 8.49 39.58 -27.47
N THR A 886 8.05 40.82 -27.64
CA THR A 886 7.43 41.61 -26.57
C THR A 886 6.01 41.12 -26.25
N ASP A 887 5.27 40.66 -27.25
CA ASP A 887 3.98 40.01 -27.09
C ASP A 887 4.15 38.64 -26.38
N GLU A 888 5.20 37.86 -26.70
CA GLU A 888 5.53 36.56 -26.07
C GLU A 888 5.77 36.69 -24.56
N ILE A 889 6.57 37.67 -24.14
CA ILE A 889 6.85 37.94 -22.71
C ILE A 889 5.69 38.68 -22.00
N GLY A 890 4.64 39.03 -22.76
CA GLY A 890 3.39 39.57 -22.25
C GLY A 890 3.41 41.02 -21.81
N VAL A 891 4.26 41.86 -22.41
CA VAL A 891 4.26 43.30 -22.15
C VAL A 891 3.00 43.94 -22.79
N PRO A 892 2.19 44.69 -22.03
CA PRO A 892 0.94 45.26 -22.53
C PRO A 892 1.12 46.32 -23.62
N PHE A 893 2.12 47.20 -23.45
CA PHE A 893 2.31 48.37 -24.31
C PHE A 893 3.68 48.42 -24.94
N THR A 894 3.73 48.86 -26.19
CA THR A 894 4.98 49.05 -26.93
C THR A 894 5.04 50.46 -27.48
N VAL A 895 6.15 51.17 -27.23
CA VAL A 895 6.39 52.54 -27.67
C VAL A 895 7.43 52.53 -28.77
N THR A 896 7.07 52.93 -29.97
CA THR A 896 7.98 53.00 -31.10
C THR A 896 8.30 54.45 -31.43
N VAL A 897 9.58 54.82 -31.37
CA VAL A 897 10.06 56.16 -31.70
C VAL A 897 10.10 56.32 -33.22
N VAL A 898 9.19 57.14 -33.77
CA VAL A 898 9.06 57.34 -35.23
C VAL A 898 9.76 58.62 -35.69
N SER A 899 9.83 59.64 -34.83
CA SER A 899 10.60 60.87 -35.06
C SER A 899 11.15 61.42 -33.74
N ALA A 900 11.95 62.48 -33.80
CA ALA A 900 12.48 63.17 -32.63
C ALA A 900 11.41 63.83 -31.73
N THR A 901 10.15 63.89 -32.15
CA THR A 901 9.06 64.54 -31.41
C THR A 901 7.80 63.68 -31.30
N SER A 902 7.69 62.58 -32.05
CA SER A 902 6.48 61.76 -32.13
C SER A 902 6.81 60.28 -32.03
N VAL A 903 5.99 59.58 -31.25
CA VAL A 903 6.04 58.12 -31.09
C VAL A 903 4.70 57.50 -31.42
N THR A 904 4.71 56.19 -31.61
CA THR A 904 3.48 55.39 -31.57
C THR A 904 3.44 54.54 -30.32
N ILE A 905 2.25 54.39 -29.73
CA ILE A 905 1.99 53.43 -28.67
C ILE A 905 1.12 52.33 -29.28
N ARG A 906 1.53 51.08 -29.14
CA ARG A 906 0.82 49.89 -29.60
C ARG A 906 0.36 49.07 -28.42
N GLU A 907 -0.90 48.65 -28.46
CA GLU A 907 -1.48 47.71 -27.50
C GLU A 907 -1.34 46.27 -28.02
N ARG A 908 -0.92 45.36 -27.14
CA ARG A 908 -0.55 43.98 -27.47
C ARG A 908 -1.69 43.17 -28.09
N ASP A 909 -2.90 43.28 -27.55
CA ASP A 909 -4.02 42.39 -27.85
C ASP A 909 -4.73 42.74 -29.16
N SER A 910 -5.10 44.00 -29.33
CA SER A 910 -5.71 44.59 -30.53
C SER A 910 -4.69 44.78 -31.67
N LYS A 911 -3.40 44.92 -31.33
CA LYS A 911 -2.32 45.36 -32.24
C LYS A 911 -2.51 46.76 -32.81
N GLU A 912 -3.51 47.50 -32.34
CA GLU A 912 -3.77 48.87 -32.75
C GLU A 912 -2.68 49.80 -32.26
N GLN A 913 -2.47 50.89 -32.99
CA GLN A 913 -1.45 51.88 -32.69
C GLN A 913 -2.05 53.27 -32.69
N ILE A 914 -1.65 54.09 -31.73
CA ILE A 914 -1.98 55.51 -31.65
C ILE A 914 -0.69 56.32 -31.76
N ARG A 915 -0.80 57.55 -32.28
CA ARG A 915 0.34 58.47 -32.35
C ARG A 915 0.27 59.51 -31.22
N VAL A 916 1.36 59.63 -30.46
CA VAL A 916 1.46 60.43 -29.24
C VAL A 916 2.73 61.28 -29.28
N GLY A 917 2.71 62.47 -28.67
CA GLY A 917 3.91 63.29 -28.49
C GLY A 917 4.86 62.67 -27.46
N ILE A 918 6.18 62.86 -27.60
CA ILE A 918 7.18 62.30 -26.66
C ILE A 918 6.90 62.67 -25.20
N ASP A 919 6.44 63.90 -24.95
CA ASP A 919 6.21 64.41 -23.59
C ASP A 919 4.98 63.81 -22.92
N GLU A 920 4.03 63.27 -23.71
CA GLU A 920 2.76 62.73 -23.22
C GLU A 920 2.82 61.21 -22.95
N VAL A 921 3.86 60.52 -23.45
CA VAL A 921 3.99 59.05 -23.36
C VAL A 921 3.86 58.54 -21.94
N ALA A 922 4.59 59.12 -21.00
CA ALA A 922 4.58 58.67 -19.61
C ALA A 922 3.20 58.86 -18.96
N SER A 923 2.48 59.93 -19.31
CA SER A 923 1.12 60.18 -18.80
C SER A 923 0.12 59.17 -19.34
N VAL A 924 0.14 58.93 -20.66
CA VAL A 924 -0.76 57.98 -21.33
C VAL A 924 -0.53 56.55 -20.83
N VAL A 925 0.73 56.10 -20.77
CA VAL A 925 1.06 54.76 -20.27
C VAL A 925 0.66 54.62 -18.80
N LYS A 926 0.85 55.66 -17.98
CA LYS A 926 0.43 55.64 -16.57
C LYS A 926 -1.07 55.41 -16.43
N GLN A 927 -1.88 56.22 -17.12
CA GLN A 927 -3.35 56.12 -17.10
C GLN A 927 -3.84 54.72 -17.50
N LEU A 928 -3.22 54.13 -18.53
CA LEU A 928 -3.53 52.78 -18.99
C LEU A 928 -3.08 51.69 -17.99
N THR A 929 -1.92 51.86 -17.34
CA THR A 929 -1.39 50.86 -16.39
C THR A 929 -2.07 50.87 -15.02
N GLU A 930 -2.55 52.02 -14.57
CA GLU A 930 -3.27 52.19 -13.30
C GLU A 930 -4.78 51.93 -13.45
N GLY A 931 -5.27 51.68 -14.67
CA GLY A 931 -6.69 51.43 -14.95
C GLY A 931 -7.57 52.70 -14.90
N GLN A 932 -6.97 53.90 -14.96
CA GLN A 932 -7.70 55.17 -14.98
C GLN A 932 -8.34 55.46 -16.35
N SER A 933 -7.85 54.84 -17.42
CA SER A 933 -8.42 54.94 -18.77
C SER A 933 -8.27 53.61 -19.50
N THR A 934 -9.26 53.24 -20.32
CA THR A 934 -9.19 52.04 -21.15
C THR A 934 -8.50 52.34 -22.48
N TRP A 935 -8.05 51.30 -23.19
CA TRP A 935 -7.48 51.45 -24.54
C TRP A 935 -8.47 52.13 -25.51
N ALA A 936 -9.76 51.85 -25.36
CA ALA A 936 -10.82 52.46 -26.17
C ALA A 936 -10.95 53.97 -25.93
N ASP A 937 -10.71 54.45 -24.70
CA ASP A 937 -10.78 55.87 -24.35
C ASP A 937 -9.57 56.64 -24.92
N VAL A 938 -8.38 56.04 -24.81
CA VAL A 938 -7.16 56.63 -25.37
C VAL A 938 -7.21 56.64 -26.89
N SER A 939 -7.74 55.59 -27.53
CA SER A 939 -7.89 55.50 -28.99
C SER A 939 -8.89 56.48 -29.59
N LYS A 940 -9.82 57.04 -28.78
CA LYS A 940 -10.69 58.15 -29.20
C LYS A 940 -10.00 59.51 -29.10
N THR A 941 -9.03 59.64 -28.21
CA THR A 941 -8.37 60.90 -27.87
C THR A 941 -7.17 61.18 -28.77
N TYR A 942 -6.43 60.12 -29.14
CA TYR A 942 -5.24 60.22 -29.99
C TYR A 942 -5.50 59.66 -31.40
N PRO A 943 -4.88 60.24 -32.44
CA PRO A 943 -5.06 59.77 -33.80
C PRO A 943 -4.51 58.35 -33.97
N ALA A 944 -5.31 57.47 -34.56
CA ALA A 944 -4.88 56.13 -34.95
C ALA A 944 -3.74 56.22 -35.96
N HIS A 945 -2.69 55.43 -35.75
CA HIS A 945 -1.59 55.31 -36.70
C HIS A 945 -1.95 54.27 -37.76
N VAL A 946 -2.33 54.76 -38.94
CA VAL A 946 -2.41 53.94 -40.16
C VAL A 946 -0.99 53.85 -40.70
N GLY A 947 -0.32 52.72 -40.46
CA GLY A 947 0.99 52.46 -41.05
C GLY A 947 0.92 52.50 -42.59
N PRO A 948 2.06 52.60 -43.30
CA PRO A 948 2.07 52.45 -44.75
C PRO A 948 1.45 51.10 -45.10
N GLN A 949 0.40 51.08 -45.91
CA GLN A 949 0.03 49.88 -46.65
C GLN A 949 1.19 49.55 -47.58
N GLY A 950 1.89 48.44 -47.32
CA GLY A 950 2.92 47.85 -48.17
C GLY A 950 3.60 46.72 -47.39
N ASP A 951 3.72 45.49 -47.87
CA ASP A 951 3.31 44.85 -49.11
C ASP A 951 2.97 43.38 -48.79
N GLN A 952 2.23 42.75 -49.69
CA GLN A 952 2.18 41.30 -49.81
C GLN A 952 3.61 40.78 -50.01
N GLU A 953 4.14 40.01 -49.05
CA GLU A 953 5.12 38.93 -49.26
C GLU A 953 5.21 38.03 -48.02
#